data_AF-B4K983-F1
#
_entry.id   AF-B4K983-F1
#
_cell.length_a   1.000
_cell.length_b   1.000
_cell.length_c   1.000
_cell.angle_alpha   90.00
_cell.angle_beta   90.00
_cell.angle_gamma   90.00
#
_symmetry.space_group_name_H-M   'P 1'
#
loop_
_entity.id
_entity.type
_entity.pdbx_description
1 polymer ?
#
loop_
_entity_poly.entity_id
_entity_poly.type
_entity_poly.pdbx_seq_one_letter_code
_entity_poly.pdbx_strand_id
1 'polypeptide(L)'
;MENMLTKNSSKISSKISRKRKTVYTTDMDAWNTLEFNRKFRASIDVAQLDLIEDLDDEFFKISYELVQQLVPLNYFIASKMKVFVDIVARLHAHYLKEMRTAQELKQTINTANAKLRLAIEVTEESSYVMEALRLSLEEAWRTTDAVEYRESLLGETQGKAAIKDQPSEALDNLTYWKNPKELYVRSLVYRERDRLAIELREHQKRLELNRTYSATVEAINEQNIEMIKQQHLHMKQIEAEQSSEEQKYRMAIEQLEGKIEAQRKDIKCLTHMNRELREFERKYNESLSSVGRFKQTIERLSHDNYNLTKANHRIDEEYRIRQTMLANLEITNKAMNIEKVELLQVVRRLKCERKSKDFVFNQLNRRFHLLSKKKTNLISQKNCLNNKVTSLERNMLALTTKLNEIVHIKDEAVRVQTKLQADLKHQSDVIASLRYDLAVQRRHSQDVQKLLDRANRTLDEKDVQIHKINKEKHEVQLENSELSRSIEILEAKIVVKTEKIMELTQKLDAKHQSYMKAKKQLEITHTEKTLVENSMELCGRDRQKLQNLNGKLSFQINQMCQQLATNEKEMNQQSKRIDHLDNLLKHKQNEIHSRERQVEQIRAELAELKVLNQQLHCTIDRDTMRFKQVSIRLEEVNKEKMVIGQQIVRRNCELHALQEKLSMLQMAMSRGTTQYNQRVEDIRLLKTEISNLRMSNACMQRSITNTANMRQEVVRIERQLLRERLNVTAFTEEMKYPYRIHRWRVLVGRDPSKYQLIRKIQVLLKRNIKLSVERLNMEHKVQDMQKLCDAFKRQIQHMPDPSIVQRLWVQKRINRRQSRKVNAMKAELAINEIDRQSRDMLLKEYQAAISKGYLASNQIVTTLIGVLNVNRLEAPTATVFQMTPRNSNLSLNEKDVRSAYVLK
;
A
#
# COMPACT_ATOMS: atom_id res chain seq x y z
N MET A 1 -65.05 -33.99 57.34
CA MET A 1 -65.27 -34.61 56.02
C MET A 1 -63.93 -34.65 55.31
N GLU A 2 -63.12 -35.66 55.62
CA GLU A 2 -63.15 -36.98 54.98
C GLU A 2 -62.52 -36.96 53.59
N ASN A 3 -61.27 -37.44 53.55
CA ASN A 3 -60.94 -38.73 52.96
C ASN A 3 -61.41 -38.99 51.52
N MET A 4 -60.42 -39.11 50.62
CA MET A 4 -60.06 -40.35 49.91
C MET A 4 -59.57 -40.07 48.48
N LEU A 5 -58.26 -40.23 48.24
CA LEU A 5 -57.73 -41.46 47.64
C LEU A 5 -56.21 -41.34 47.46
N THR A 6 -55.52 -41.83 48.47
CA THR A 6 -54.16 -42.38 48.40
C THR A 6 -54.15 -43.73 47.70
N LYS A 7 -53.04 -44.05 47.02
CA LYS A 7 -52.31 -45.35 46.94
C LYS A 7 -51.57 -45.35 45.59
N ASN A 8 -50.29 -45.69 45.43
CA ASN A 8 -49.27 -46.47 46.15
C ASN A 8 -47.93 -46.10 45.45
N SER A 9 -46.71 -46.18 45.99
CA SER A 9 -46.13 -47.03 47.04
C SER A 9 -44.73 -46.52 47.47
N SER A 10 -44.40 -46.79 48.74
CA SER A 10 -43.06 -46.99 49.37
C SER A 10 -42.07 -45.80 49.39
N LYS A 11 -41.81 -45.05 50.50
CA LYS A 11 -41.25 -45.42 51.84
C LYS A 11 -40.00 -46.32 51.72
N ILE A 12 -38.83 -46.08 52.33
CA ILE A 12 -38.41 -45.30 53.51
C ILE A 12 -36.88 -45.06 53.44
N SER A 13 -36.47 -43.94 54.04
CA SER A 13 -35.12 -43.61 54.52
C SER A 13 -34.35 -44.77 55.18
N SER A 14 -33.08 -44.94 54.81
CA SER A 14 -32.00 -45.00 55.82
C SER A 14 -30.62 -44.87 55.19
N LYS A 15 -29.85 -43.92 55.73
CA LYS A 15 -28.38 -43.78 55.73
C LYS A 15 -27.61 -45.05 55.37
N ILE A 16 -26.78 -44.99 54.32
CA ILE A 16 -25.46 -45.64 54.30
C ILE A 16 -24.47 -44.71 53.60
N SER A 17 -23.43 -44.35 54.34
CA SER A 17 -22.21 -43.73 53.87
C SER A 17 -21.52 -44.58 52.81
N ARG A 18 -21.06 -43.99 51.70
CA ARG A 18 -19.84 -44.43 51.00
C ARG A 18 -19.39 -43.41 49.95
N LYS A 19 -18.25 -42.79 50.29
CA LYS A 19 -17.12 -42.45 49.42
C LYS A 19 -17.41 -41.53 48.22
N ARG A 20 -17.22 -40.22 48.43
CA ARG A 20 -16.58 -39.36 47.42
C ARG A 20 -15.22 -39.99 47.08
N LYS A 21 -15.13 -40.69 45.95
CA LYS A 21 -13.83 -41.00 45.34
C LYS A 21 -13.24 -39.69 44.85
N THR A 22 -12.08 -39.35 45.38
CA THR A 22 -11.12 -38.39 44.84
C THR A 22 -10.78 -38.78 43.39
N VAL A 23 -11.19 -37.96 42.41
CA VAL A 23 -10.75 -38.10 41.00
C VAL A 23 -9.71 -37.02 40.63
N TYR A 24 -9.47 -36.03 41.49
CA TYR A 24 -8.48 -34.97 41.23
C TYR A 24 -7.01 -35.42 41.31
N THR A 25 -6.72 -36.70 41.58
CA THR A 25 -5.35 -37.25 41.53
C THR A 25 -5.10 -38.16 40.33
N THR A 26 -6.14 -38.73 39.69
CA THR A 26 -5.96 -39.64 38.55
C THR A 26 -5.75 -38.91 37.22
N ASP A 27 -6.27 -37.69 37.09
CA ASP A 27 -6.05 -36.88 35.88
C ASP A 27 -4.58 -36.44 35.77
N MET A 28 -3.93 -36.03 36.88
CA MET A 28 -2.51 -35.66 36.84
C MET A 28 -1.60 -36.84 36.48
N ASP A 29 -1.86 -38.03 36.99
CA ASP A 29 -1.07 -39.23 36.64
C ASP A 29 -1.26 -39.64 35.17
N ALA A 30 -2.44 -39.41 34.60
CA ALA A 30 -2.73 -39.69 33.20
C ALA A 30 -2.13 -38.64 32.23
N TRP A 31 -2.06 -37.37 32.63
CA TRP A 31 -1.31 -36.33 31.90
C TRP A 31 0.21 -36.57 31.98
N ASN A 32 0.73 -36.96 33.14
CA ASN A 32 2.14 -37.29 33.34
C ASN A 32 2.57 -38.52 32.52
N THR A 33 1.70 -39.50 32.34
CA THR A 33 1.99 -40.69 31.50
C THR A 33 2.01 -40.37 30.00
N LEU A 34 1.22 -39.39 29.53
CA LEU A 34 1.31 -38.85 28.17
C LEU A 34 2.59 -38.05 27.94
N GLU A 35 3.03 -37.26 28.92
CA GLU A 35 4.23 -36.41 28.84
C GLU A 35 5.55 -37.22 28.84
N PHE A 36 5.53 -38.42 29.45
CA PHE A 36 6.65 -39.36 29.51
C PHE A 36 6.65 -40.43 28.41
N ASN A 37 5.61 -40.50 27.57
CA ASN A 37 5.55 -41.48 26.50
C ASN A 37 6.50 -41.06 25.35
N ARG A 38 7.63 -41.75 25.22
CA ARG A 38 8.69 -41.44 24.23
C ARG A 38 8.18 -41.36 22.79
N LYS A 39 7.03 -41.98 22.47
CA LYS A 39 6.39 -41.96 21.15
C LYS A 39 5.89 -40.57 20.70
N PHE A 40 5.60 -39.66 21.63
CA PHE A 40 5.05 -38.33 21.30
C PHE A 40 6.05 -37.18 21.48
N ARG A 41 7.32 -37.48 21.80
CA ARG A 41 8.37 -36.46 21.83
C ARG A 41 8.91 -36.21 20.43
N ALA A 42 8.83 -34.96 19.98
CA ALA A 42 9.45 -34.54 18.73
C ALA A 42 10.98 -34.67 18.84
N SER A 43 11.58 -35.48 17.96
CA SER A 43 13.03 -35.60 17.80
C SER A 43 13.60 -34.59 16.80
N ILE A 44 12.74 -33.95 16.01
CA ILE A 44 13.11 -33.08 14.89
C ILE A 44 12.55 -31.67 15.16
N ASP A 45 13.40 -30.66 14.96
CA ASP A 45 13.04 -29.26 15.14
C ASP A 45 12.10 -28.80 14.01
N VAL A 46 11.15 -27.91 14.32
CA VAL A 46 10.07 -27.48 13.39
C VAL A 46 10.65 -26.83 12.12
N ALA A 47 11.85 -26.27 12.20
CA ALA A 47 12.55 -25.65 11.08
C ALA A 47 13.30 -26.65 10.17
N GLN A 48 13.41 -27.92 10.57
CA GLN A 48 14.14 -28.98 9.85
C GLN A 48 13.23 -30.05 9.26
N LEU A 49 11.90 -29.91 9.38
CA LEU A 49 10.94 -30.87 8.86
C LEU A 49 10.93 -30.89 7.33
N ASP A 50 11.25 -32.04 6.75
CA ASP A 50 10.94 -32.35 5.37
C ASP A 50 9.46 -32.71 5.24
N LEU A 51 8.71 -31.88 4.53
CA LEU A 51 7.27 -32.02 4.34
C LEU A 51 6.87 -33.25 3.51
N ILE A 52 7.83 -33.99 2.94
CA ILE A 52 7.58 -35.19 2.12
C ILE A 52 8.02 -36.46 2.85
N GLU A 53 9.16 -36.44 3.55
CA GLU A 53 9.74 -37.61 4.21
C GLU A 53 9.43 -37.69 5.72
N ASP A 54 9.17 -36.55 6.39
CA ASP A 54 8.90 -36.55 7.85
C ASP A 54 7.40 -36.56 8.18
N LEU A 55 6.54 -36.16 7.24
CA LEU A 55 5.07 -36.17 7.37
C LEU A 55 4.45 -37.44 6.78
N ASP A 56 5.01 -38.59 7.16
CA ASP A 56 4.58 -39.90 6.66
C ASP A 56 3.29 -40.41 7.30
N ASP A 57 2.72 -41.48 6.72
CA ASP A 57 1.53 -42.15 7.25
C ASP A 57 1.71 -42.60 8.71
N GLU A 58 2.94 -42.92 9.11
CA GLU A 58 3.29 -43.25 10.50
C GLU A 58 3.16 -42.04 11.44
N PHE A 59 3.57 -40.83 11.00
CA PHE A 59 3.40 -39.59 11.76
C PHE A 59 1.92 -39.28 11.98
N PHE A 60 1.10 -39.39 10.93
CA PHE A 60 -0.34 -39.15 11.06
C PHE A 60 -1.02 -40.21 11.93
N LYS A 61 -0.59 -41.48 11.85
CA LYS A 61 -1.08 -42.55 12.72
C LYS A 61 -0.77 -42.29 14.19
N ILE A 62 0.47 -41.90 14.51
CA ILE A 62 0.88 -41.51 15.88
C ILE A 62 0.07 -40.29 16.36
N SER A 63 -0.18 -39.32 15.47
CA SER A 63 -0.97 -38.12 15.77
C SER A 63 -2.44 -38.45 16.08
N TYR A 64 -3.06 -39.39 15.37
CA TYR A 64 -4.42 -39.87 15.68
C TYR A 64 -4.47 -40.76 16.92
N GLU A 65 -3.44 -41.56 17.19
CA GLU A 65 -3.29 -42.31 18.45
C GLU A 65 -3.20 -41.36 19.65
N LEU A 66 -2.47 -40.25 19.54
CA LEU A 66 -2.43 -39.19 20.55
C LEU A 66 -3.81 -38.58 20.79
N VAL A 67 -4.55 -38.27 19.71
CA VAL A 67 -5.92 -37.76 19.81
C VAL A 67 -6.82 -38.75 20.54
N GLN A 68 -6.73 -40.05 20.24
CA GLN A 68 -7.51 -41.10 20.92
C GLN A 68 -7.18 -41.22 22.41
N GLN A 69 -5.90 -41.07 22.80
CA GLN A 69 -5.48 -41.07 24.20
C GLN A 69 -5.92 -39.80 24.96
N LEU A 70 -6.09 -38.67 24.26
CA LEU A 70 -6.58 -37.40 24.82
C LEU A 70 -8.12 -37.36 25.00
N VAL A 71 -8.89 -38.16 24.27
CA VAL A 71 -10.37 -38.21 24.35
C VAL A 71 -10.88 -38.48 25.78
N PRO A 72 -10.41 -39.51 26.51
CA PRO A 72 -10.88 -39.78 27.87
C PRO A 72 -10.40 -38.75 28.91
N LEU A 73 -9.39 -37.93 28.61
CA LEU A 73 -8.80 -36.94 29.53
C LEU A 73 -9.41 -35.56 29.38
N ASN A 74 -9.52 -35.07 28.15
CA ASN A 74 -10.15 -33.79 27.86
C ASN A 74 -10.68 -33.77 26.43
N TYR A 75 -11.98 -34.07 26.30
CA TYR A 75 -12.69 -34.10 25.02
C TYR A 75 -12.53 -32.82 24.20
N PHE A 76 -12.50 -31.65 24.85
CA PHE A 76 -12.39 -30.37 24.15
C PHE A 76 -11.01 -30.18 23.49
N ILE A 77 -9.94 -30.58 24.19
CA ILE A 77 -8.57 -30.52 23.66
C ILE A 77 -8.38 -31.58 22.56
N ALA A 78 -8.88 -32.80 22.78
CA ALA A 78 -8.83 -33.86 21.79
C ALA A 78 -9.55 -33.48 20.48
N SER A 79 -10.73 -32.85 20.59
CA SER A 79 -11.49 -32.36 19.43
C SER A 79 -10.71 -31.29 18.65
N LYS A 80 -10.10 -30.31 19.33
CA LYS A 80 -9.25 -29.31 18.67
C LYS A 80 -8.02 -29.91 18.01
N MET A 81 -7.33 -30.82 18.71
CA MET A 81 -6.13 -31.48 18.18
C MET A 81 -6.46 -32.33 16.95
N LYS A 82 -7.59 -33.04 16.96
CA LYS A 82 -8.11 -33.77 15.79
C LYS A 82 -8.30 -32.85 14.58
N VAL A 83 -8.93 -31.69 14.78
CA VAL A 83 -9.14 -30.71 13.70
C VAL A 83 -7.81 -30.25 13.11
N PHE A 84 -6.79 -30.00 13.93
CA PHE A 84 -5.46 -29.63 13.44
C PHE A 84 -4.79 -30.77 12.66
N VAL A 85 -4.83 -32.01 13.18
CA VAL A 85 -4.28 -33.19 12.48
C VAL A 85 -4.98 -33.41 11.14
N ASP A 86 -6.32 -33.29 11.09
CA ASP A 86 -7.12 -33.42 9.85
C ASP A 86 -6.77 -32.32 8.82
N ILE A 87 -6.53 -31.08 9.28
CA ILE A 87 -6.12 -29.97 8.41
C ILE A 87 -4.72 -30.23 7.83
N VAL A 88 -3.77 -30.64 8.67
CA VAL A 88 -2.39 -30.92 8.24
C VAL A 88 -2.37 -32.12 7.28
N ALA A 89 -3.15 -33.17 7.53
CA ALA A 89 -3.26 -34.33 6.63
C ALA A 89 -3.83 -33.93 5.25
N ARG A 90 -4.87 -33.08 5.20
CA ARG A 90 -5.42 -32.58 3.93
C ARG A 90 -4.45 -31.68 3.17
N LEU A 91 -3.72 -30.81 3.88
CA LEU A 91 -2.71 -29.95 3.27
C LEU A 91 -1.52 -30.75 2.73
N HIS A 92 -1.07 -31.76 3.47
CA HIS A 92 -0.02 -32.68 3.03
C HIS A 92 -0.45 -33.47 1.78
N ALA A 93 -1.66 -34.04 1.78
CA ALA A 93 -2.19 -34.75 0.61
C ALA A 93 -2.31 -33.85 -0.63
N HIS A 94 -2.71 -32.59 -0.45
CA HIS A 94 -2.73 -31.61 -1.55
C HIS A 94 -1.32 -31.27 -2.04
N TYR A 95 -0.37 -31.08 -1.12
CA TYR A 95 1.03 -30.79 -1.45
C TYR A 95 1.69 -31.94 -2.21
N LEU A 96 1.48 -33.19 -1.79
CA LEU A 96 1.97 -34.38 -2.51
C LEU A 96 1.36 -34.49 -3.91
N LYS A 97 0.07 -34.18 -4.07
CA LYS A 97 -0.58 -34.19 -5.39
C LYS A 97 0.03 -33.14 -6.32
N GLU A 98 0.21 -31.91 -5.82
CA GLU A 98 0.87 -30.83 -6.57
C GLU A 98 2.32 -31.20 -6.94
N MET A 99 3.09 -31.77 -6.01
CA MET A 99 4.46 -32.21 -6.28
C MET A 99 4.53 -33.31 -7.35
N ARG A 100 3.62 -34.28 -7.34
CA ARG A 100 3.54 -35.30 -8.41
C ARG A 100 3.23 -34.66 -9.76
N THR A 101 2.26 -33.75 -9.82
CA THR A 101 1.96 -33.04 -11.08
C THR A 101 3.15 -32.20 -11.56
N ALA A 102 3.91 -31.58 -10.65
CA ALA A 102 5.11 -30.83 -10.99
C ALA A 102 6.24 -31.75 -11.52
N GLN A 103 6.38 -32.96 -10.98
CA GLN A 103 7.33 -33.97 -11.48
C GLN A 103 6.93 -34.50 -12.86
N GLU A 104 5.64 -34.80 -13.08
CA GLU A 104 5.10 -35.20 -14.38
C GLU A 104 5.31 -34.09 -15.43
N LEU A 105 5.00 -32.84 -15.09
CA LEU A 105 5.26 -31.69 -15.96
C LEU A 105 6.74 -31.55 -16.27
N LYS A 106 7.64 -31.73 -15.29
CA LYS A 106 9.09 -31.71 -15.52
C LYS A 106 9.54 -32.81 -16.49
N GLN A 107 8.96 -34.00 -16.41
CA GLN A 107 9.22 -35.07 -17.37
C GLN A 107 8.71 -34.72 -18.78
N THR A 108 7.51 -34.14 -18.90
CA THR A 108 6.99 -33.69 -20.21
C THR A 108 7.81 -32.56 -20.84
N ILE A 109 8.32 -31.62 -20.03
CA ILE A 109 9.22 -30.56 -20.50
C ILE A 109 10.54 -31.17 -20.98
N ASN A 110 11.09 -32.15 -20.26
CA ASN A 110 12.32 -32.82 -20.67
C ASN A 110 12.16 -33.59 -21.98
N THR A 111 11.02 -34.28 -22.19
CA THR A 111 10.76 -34.99 -23.45
C THR A 111 10.49 -34.02 -24.60
N ALA A 112 9.80 -32.90 -24.36
CA ALA A 112 9.62 -31.83 -25.35
C ALA A 112 10.97 -31.20 -25.75
N ASN A 113 11.85 -30.94 -24.78
CA ASN A 113 13.20 -30.43 -25.04
C ASN A 113 14.06 -31.43 -25.84
N ALA A 114 13.93 -32.73 -25.58
CA ALA A 114 14.61 -33.76 -26.36
C ALA A 114 14.11 -33.79 -27.82
N LYS A 115 12.79 -33.71 -28.02
CA LYS A 115 12.18 -33.60 -29.37
C LYS A 115 12.64 -32.34 -30.11
N LEU A 116 12.73 -31.21 -29.40
CA LEU A 116 13.19 -29.95 -29.97
C LEU A 116 14.67 -30.01 -30.39
N ARG A 117 15.53 -30.66 -29.59
CA ARG A 117 16.93 -30.90 -29.99
C ARG A 117 17.03 -31.77 -31.24
N LEU A 118 16.28 -32.87 -31.31
CA LEU A 118 16.24 -33.72 -32.49
C LEU A 118 15.72 -32.97 -33.72
N ALA A 119 14.72 -32.10 -33.56
CA ALA A 119 14.22 -31.28 -34.67
C ALA A 119 15.29 -30.29 -35.16
N ILE A 120 16.07 -29.69 -34.25
CA ILE A 120 17.17 -28.80 -34.62
C ILE A 120 18.26 -29.57 -35.38
N GLU A 121 18.68 -30.74 -34.88
CA GLU A 121 19.67 -31.60 -35.56
C GLU A 121 19.20 -32.00 -36.97
N VAL A 122 17.93 -32.41 -37.15
CA VAL A 122 17.37 -32.73 -38.47
C VAL A 122 17.32 -31.50 -39.38
N THR A 123 17.05 -30.31 -38.84
CA THR A 123 17.09 -29.08 -39.66
C THR A 123 18.52 -28.73 -40.10
N GLU A 124 19.52 -28.93 -39.24
CA GLU A 124 20.93 -28.73 -39.59
C GLU A 124 21.37 -29.72 -40.68
N GLU A 125 21.01 -31.00 -40.56
CA GLU A 125 21.25 -32.02 -41.58
C GLU A 125 20.54 -31.67 -42.90
N SER A 126 19.29 -31.21 -42.86
CA SER A 126 18.56 -30.79 -44.06
C SER A 126 19.18 -29.56 -44.73
N SER A 127 19.74 -28.63 -43.96
CA SER A 127 20.47 -27.47 -44.48
C SER A 127 21.75 -27.90 -45.18
N TYR A 128 22.48 -28.87 -44.60
CA TYR A 128 23.67 -29.44 -45.22
C TYR A 128 23.34 -30.16 -46.55
N VAL A 129 22.27 -30.96 -46.58
CA VAL A 129 21.80 -31.63 -47.81
C VAL A 129 21.35 -30.62 -48.88
N MET A 130 20.64 -29.57 -48.49
CA MET A 130 20.24 -28.48 -49.39
C MET A 130 21.44 -27.73 -49.97
N GLU A 131 22.51 -27.54 -49.19
CA GLU A 131 23.74 -26.89 -49.64
C GLU A 131 24.54 -27.80 -50.58
N ALA A 132 24.61 -29.11 -50.30
CA ALA A 132 25.18 -30.09 -51.22
C ALA A 132 24.41 -30.17 -52.56
N LEU A 133 23.08 -30.12 -52.52
CA LEU A 133 22.24 -30.07 -53.72
C LEU A 133 22.44 -28.78 -54.52
N ARG A 134 22.60 -27.63 -53.85
CA ARG A 134 22.94 -26.36 -54.54
C ARG A 134 24.28 -26.42 -55.25
N LEU A 135 25.30 -26.99 -54.61
CA LEU A 135 26.62 -27.17 -55.23
C LEU A 135 26.55 -28.12 -56.43
N SER A 136 25.80 -29.23 -56.33
CA SER A 136 25.56 -30.13 -57.45
C SER A 136 24.80 -29.45 -58.60
N LEU A 137 23.84 -28.57 -58.28
CA LEU A 137 23.13 -27.76 -59.28
C LEU A 137 24.07 -26.75 -59.96
N GLU A 138 24.93 -26.06 -59.21
CA GLU A 138 25.95 -25.18 -59.78
C GLU A 138 26.93 -25.92 -60.70
N GLU A 139 27.32 -27.15 -60.35
CA GLU A 139 28.16 -28.00 -61.22
C GLU A 139 27.42 -28.46 -62.48
N ALA A 140 26.14 -28.81 -62.36
CA ALA A 140 25.29 -29.13 -63.52
C ALA A 140 25.11 -27.91 -64.45
N TRP A 141 25.01 -26.70 -63.90
CA TRP A 141 24.95 -25.45 -64.67
C TRP A 141 26.29 -25.13 -65.33
N ARG A 142 27.41 -25.28 -64.63
CA ARG A 142 28.75 -25.10 -65.25
C ARG A 142 29.03 -26.10 -66.36
N THR A 143 28.55 -27.34 -66.24
CA THR A 143 28.74 -28.37 -67.26
C THR A 143 27.84 -28.14 -68.48
N THR A 144 26.62 -27.61 -68.29
CA THR A 144 25.74 -27.21 -69.40
C THR A 144 26.27 -25.96 -70.11
N ASP A 145 26.73 -24.93 -69.40
CA ASP A 145 27.42 -23.77 -69.98
C ASP A 145 28.68 -24.19 -70.76
N ALA A 146 29.43 -25.17 -70.25
CA ALA A 146 30.60 -25.71 -70.96
C ALA A 146 30.21 -26.52 -72.22
N VAL A 147 29.03 -27.13 -72.25
CA VAL A 147 28.49 -27.81 -73.44
C VAL A 147 27.98 -26.79 -74.45
N GLU A 148 27.25 -25.75 -74.03
CA GLU A 148 26.83 -24.65 -74.91
C GLU A 148 28.04 -23.90 -75.50
N TYR A 149 29.11 -23.71 -74.72
CA TYR A 149 30.35 -23.12 -75.23
C TYR A 149 31.06 -24.05 -76.25
N ARG A 150 31.02 -25.37 -76.04
CA ARG A 150 31.53 -26.35 -77.02
C ARG A 150 30.68 -26.39 -78.29
N GLU A 151 29.35 -26.31 -78.18
CA GLU A 151 28.43 -26.22 -79.31
C GLU A 151 28.60 -24.90 -80.07
N SER A 152 28.81 -23.77 -79.38
CA SER A 152 29.07 -22.48 -80.04
C SER A 152 30.40 -22.49 -80.82
N LEU A 153 31.44 -23.17 -80.31
CA LEU A 153 32.70 -23.37 -81.06
C LEU A 153 32.56 -24.33 -82.25
N LEU A 154 31.70 -25.36 -82.13
CA LEU A 154 31.39 -26.29 -83.23
C LEU A 154 30.49 -25.63 -84.29
N GLY A 155 29.58 -24.74 -83.88
CA GLY A 155 28.76 -23.91 -84.76
C GLY A 155 29.57 -22.90 -85.58
N GLU A 156 30.59 -22.28 -84.98
CA GLU A 156 31.50 -21.36 -85.71
C GLU A 156 32.42 -22.08 -86.72
N THR A 157 32.70 -23.37 -86.53
CA THR A 157 33.55 -24.16 -87.45
C THR A 157 32.76 -24.91 -88.53
N GLN A 158 31.45 -25.13 -88.36
CA GLN A 158 30.57 -25.69 -89.41
C GLN A 158 29.89 -24.64 -90.30
N GLY A 159 29.93 -23.35 -89.94
CA GLY A 159 29.36 -22.26 -90.73
C GLY A 159 30.11 -21.83 -92.01
N LYS A 160 31.16 -22.57 -92.44
CA LYS A 160 31.99 -22.20 -93.62
C LYS A 160 32.05 -23.24 -94.75
N ALA A 161 31.22 -24.27 -94.72
CA ALA A 161 31.15 -25.26 -95.80
C ALA A 161 29.71 -25.65 -96.17
N ALA A 162 28.82 -24.66 -96.27
CA ALA A 162 27.50 -24.86 -96.84
C ALA A 162 27.19 -23.76 -97.87
N ILE A 163 26.62 -24.22 -98.98
CA ILE A 163 25.96 -23.48 -100.06
C ILE A 163 26.88 -23.11 -101.25
N LYS A 164 26.97 -24.05 -102.19
CA LYS A 164 26.78 -23.72 -103.60
C LYS A 164 25.90 -24.80 -104.22
N ASP A 165 24.60 -24.53 -104.21
CA ASP A 165 23.59 -25.27 -104.97
C ASP A 165 23.86 -25.15 -106.47
N GLN A 166 23.62 -26.23 -107.23
CA GLN A 166 22.71 -26.19 -108.37
C GLN A 166 22.35 -27.61 -108.89
N PRO A 167 21.12 -27.80 -109.39
CA PRO A 167 20.58 -29.08 -109.88
C PRO A 167 20.75 -29.23 -111.41
N SER A 168 20.80 -30.46 -111.92
CA SER A 168 20.44 -30.73 -113.32
C SER A 168 20.04 -32.19 -113.51
N GLU A 169 18.78 -32.39 -113.87
CA GLU A 169 18.30 -33.56 -114.60
C GLU A 169 18.85 -33.56 -116.05
N ALA A 170 18.68 -34.71 -116.70
CA ALA A 170 18.78 -34.99 -118.13
C ALA A 170 20.19 -35.07 -118.77
N LEU A 171 20.64 -36.30 -119.05
CA LEU A 171 20.85 -36.73 -120.44
C LEU A 171 20.94 -38.27 -120.55
N ASP A 172 19.98 -38.82 -121.30
CA ASP A 172 20.07 -40.13 -121.94
C ASP A 172 21.20 -40.18 -122.98
N ASN A 173 21.65 -41.40 -123.29
CA ASN A 173 22.53 -41.80 -124.39
C ASN A 173 24.02 -41.45 -124.25
N LEU A 174 24.86 -42.47 -123.99
CA LEU A 174 25.57 -43.14 -125.08
C LEU A 174 26.27 -44.42 -124.61
N THR A 175 26.05 -45.46 -125.40
CA THR A 175 26.62 -46.80 -125.37
C THR A 175 28.14 -46.79 -125.66
N TYR A 176 28.85 -47.85 -125.19
CA TYR A 176 30.28 -48.20 -125.39
C TYR A 176 31.29 -47.36 -124.58
N TRP A 177 32.15 -47.92 -123.72
CA TRP A 177 33.11 -49.02 -123.93
C TRP A 177 33.40 -49.82 -122.65
N LYS A 178 33.45 -51.15 -122.76
CA LYS A 178 33.82 -52.09 -121.68
C LYS A 178 35.26 -51.82 -121.20
N ASN A 179 35.45 -51.46 -119.92
CA ASN A 179 36.77 -51.29 -119.31
C ASN A 179 36.88 -52.13 -118.01
N PRO A 180 37.89 -53.02 -117.83
CA PRO A 180 37.94 -54.00 -116.72
C PRO A 180 38.06 -53.41 -115.30
N LYS A 181 38.35 -52.11 -115.16
CA LYS A 181 38.56 -51.45 -113.85
C LYS A 181 37.25 -51.15 -113.10
N GLU A 182 36.11 -51.04 -113.79
CA GLU A 182 34.82 -50.75 -113.16
C GLU A 182 34.20 -51.95 -112.41
N LEU A 183 34.49 -53.18 -112.83
CA LEU A 183 33.98 -54.38 -112.15
C LEU A 183 34.53 -54.53 -110.72
N TYR A 184 35.78 -54.11 -110.49
CA TYR A 184 36.39 -54.11 -109.16
C TYR A 184 35.72 -53.10 -108.23
N VAL A 185 35.53 -51.86 -108.70
CA VAL A 185 34.87 -50.80 -107.94
C VAL A 185 33.42 -51.18 -107.61
N ARG A 186 32.70 -51.76 -108.57
CA ARG A 186 31.32 -52.23 -108.35
C ARG A 186 31.24 -53.36 -107.31
N SER A 187 32.20 -54.28 -107.29
CA SER A 187 32.27 -55.34 -106.28
C SER A 187 32.58 -54.81 -104.87
N LEU A 188 33.41 -53.76 -104.77
CA LEU A 188 33.70 -53.07 -103.51
C LEU A 188 32.49 -52.30 -102.99
N VAL A 189 31.79 -51.58 -103.87
CA VAL A 189 30.56 -50.85 -103.51
C VAL A 189 29.46 -51.80 -103.04
N TYR A 190 29.30 -52.98 -103.67
CA TYR A 190 28.32 -53.97 -103.19
C TYR A 190 28.68 -54.56 -101.83
N ARG A 191 29.97 -54.79 -101.54
CA ARG A 191 30.41 -55.23 -100.21
C ARG A 191 30.18 -54.18 -99.13
N GLU A 192 30.48 -52.91 -99.43
CA GLU A 192 30.20 -51.78 -98.54
C GLU A 192 28.69 -51.62 -98.29
N ARG A 193 27.87 -51.71 -99.34
CA ARG A 193 26.40 -51.70 -99.22
C ARG A 193 25.90 -52.82 -98.31
N ASP A 194 26.38 -54.04 -98.52
CA ASP A 194 25.93 -55.21 -97.76
C ASP A 194 26.40 -55.16 -96.30
N ARG A 195 27.60 -54.60 -96.04
CA ARG A 195 28.09 -54.32 -94.68
C ARG A 195 27.23 -53.26 -93.97
N LEU A 196 26.98 -52.13 -94.62
CA LEU A 196 26.13 -51.07 -94.07
C LEU A 196 24.69 -51.54 -93.82
N ALA A 197 24.17 -52.44 -94.66
CA ALA A 197 22.85 -53.05 -94.46
C ALA A 197 22.78 -54.01 -93.26
N ILE A 198 23.91 -54.59 -92.84
CA ILE A 198 24.00 -55.39 -91.61
C ILE A 198 24.07 -54.46 -90.40
N GLU A 199 24.93 -53.43 -90.44
CA GLU A 199 25.07 -52.44 -89.37
C GLU A 199 23.74 -51.69 -89.11
N LEU A 200 23.01 -51.32 -90.17
CA LEU A 200 21.67 -50.73 -90.04
C LEU A 200 20.66 -51.66 -89.36
N ARG A 201 20.69 -52.96 -89.66
CA ARG A 201 19.81 -53.95 -89.00
C ARG A 201 20.16 -54.12 -87.53
N GLU A 202 21.45 -54.07 -87.17
CA GLU A 202 21.85 -54.06 -85.76
C GLU A 202 21.42 -52.80 -85.03
N HIS A 203 21.58 -51.63 -85.65
CA HIS A 203 21.12 -50.37 -85.07
C HIS A 203 19.60 -50.34 -84.90
N GLN A 204 18.84 -50.87 -85.85
CA GLN A 204 17.38 -51.02 -85.73
C GLN A 204 17.01 -51.89 -84.52
N LYS A 205 17.64 -53.05 -84.34
CA LYS A 205 17.41 -53.91 -83.17
C LYS A 205 17.76 -53.24 -81.84
N ARG A 206 18.86 -52.47 -81.77
CA ARG A 206 19.21 -51.70 -80.56
C ARG A 206 18.20 -50.60 -80.27
N LEU A 207 17.66 -49.96 -81.30
CA LEU A 207 16.65 -48.91 -81.18
C LEU A 207 15.31 -49.50 -80.71
N GLU A 208 14.93 -50.68 -81.20
CA GLU A 208 13.75 -51.42 -80.70
C GLU A 208 13.90 -51.83 -79.23
N LEU A 209 15.06 -52.38 -78.84
CA LEU A 209 15.34 -52.70 -77.44
C LEU A 209 15.27 -51.46 -76.54
N ASN A 210 15.86 -50.34 -76.97
CA ASN A 210 15.82 -49.08 -76.23
C ASN A 210 14.37 -48.58 -76.07
N ARG A 211 13.56 -48.63 -77.14
CA ARG A 211 12.12 -48.29 -77.06
C ARG A 211 11.36 -49.15 -76.06
N THR A 212 11.61 -50.46 -76.04
CA THR A 212 10.95 -51.35 -75.06
C THR A 212 11.38 -51.03 -73.63
N TYR A 213 12.66 -50.74 -73.40
CA TYR A 213 13.17 -50.34 -72.09
C TYR A 213 12.57 -49.00 -71.63
N SER A 214 12.57 -47.98 -72.49
CA SER A 214 11.93 -46.69 -72.20
C SER A 214 10.46 -46.84 -71.84
N ALA A 215 9.70 -47.64 -72.61
CA ALA A 215 8.29 -47.90 -72.31
C ALA A 215 8.08 -48.57 -70.94
N THR A 216 8.95 -49.51 -70.54
CA THR A 216 8.86 -50.11 -69.19
C THR A 216 9.19 -49.13 -68.07
N VAL A 217 10.16 -48.25 -68.26
CA VAL A 217 10.52 -47.21 -67.28
C VAL A 217 9.41 -46.16 -67.15
N GLU A 218 8.79 -45.77 -68.26
CA GLU A 218 7.64 -44.87 -68.28
C GLU A 218 6.46 -45.48 -67.51
N ALA A 219 6.14 -46.75 -67.72
CA ALA A 219 5.09 -47.45 -66.97
C ALA A 219 5.37 -47.51 -65.45
N ILE A 220 6.62 -47.73 -65.04
CA ILE A 220 7.02 -47.72 -63.63
C ILE A 220 6.89 -46.30 -63.04
N ASN A 221 7.27 -45.28 -63.80
CA ASN A 221 7.13 -43.88 -63.38
C ASN A 221 5.66 -43.48 -63.21
N GLU A 222 4.78 -43.89 -64.12
CA GLU A 222 3.33 -43.66 -64.00
C GLU A 222 2.75 -44.31 -62.74
N GLN A 223 3.13 -45.56 -62.44
CA GLN A 223 2.73 -46.24 -61.20
C GLN A 223 3.24 -45.52 -59.94
N ASN A 224 4.48 -45.05 -59.94
CA ASN A 224 5.03 -44.26 -58.83
C ASN A 224 4.29 -42.93 -58.64
N ILE A 225 3.93 -42.25 -59.73
CA ILE A 225 3.14 -41.02 -59.68
C ILE A 225 1.75 -41.28 -59.09
N GLU A 226 1.08 -42.37 -59.46
CA GLU A 226 -0.20 -42.76 -58.87
C GLU A 226 -0.09 -43.09 -57.39
N MET A 227 0.94 -43.82 -56.97
CA MET A 227 1.20 -44.13 -55.56
C MET A 227 1.44 -42.86 -54.75
N ILE A 228 2.23 -41.91 -55.26
CA ILE A 228 2.47 -40.61 -54.61
C ILE A 228 1.16 -39.81 -54.47
N LYS A 229 0.31 -39.82 -55.50
CA LYS A 229 -1.01 -39.16 -55.44
C LYS A 229 -1.90 -39.76 -54.35
N GLN A 230 -1.93 -41.09 -54.22
CA GLN A 230 -2.69 -41.78 -53.17
C GLN A 230 -2.17 -41.44 -51.77
N GLN A 231 -0.84 -41.46 -51.57
CA GLN A 231 -0.21 -41.07 -50.30
C GLN A 231 -0.49 -39.61 -49.94
N HIS A 232 -0.45 -38.70 -50.92
CA HIS A 232 -0.75 -37.29 -50.70
C HIS A 232 -2.22 -37.06 -50.31
N LEU A 233 -3.15 -37.84 -50.86
CA LEU A 233 -4.56 -37.78 -50.50
C LEU A 233 -4.81 -38.29 -49.08
N HIS A 234 -4.11 -39.36 -48.67
CA HIS A 234 -4.16 -39.86 -47.30
C HIS A 234 -3.57 -38.85 -46.29
N MET A 235 -2.46 -38.21 -46.64
CA MET A 235 -1.85 -37.15 -45.81
C MET A 235 -2.82 -35.99 -45.58
N LYS A 236 -3.53 -35.53 -46.63
CA LYS A 236 -4.55 -34.47 -46.49
C LYS A 236 -5.71 -34.86 -45.58
N GLN A 237 -6.12 -36.13 -45.58
CA GLN A 237 -7.15 -36.62 -44.67
C GLN A 237 -6.69 -36.56 -43.22
N ILE A 238 -5.45 -36.99 -42.94
CA ILE A 238 -4.85 -36.91 -41.61
C ILE A 238 -4.71 -35.45 -41.14
N GLU A 239 -4.26 -34.53 -42.02
CA GLU A 239 -4.17 -33.10 -41.70
C GLU A 239 -5.53 -32.48 -41.35
N ALA A 240 -6.60 -32.87 -42.06
CA ALA A 240 -7.94 -32.41 -41.78
C ALA A 240 -8.48 -32.93 -40.43
N GLU A 241 -8.20 -34.21 -40.10
CA GLU A 241 -8.53 -34.80 -38.81
C GLU A 241 -7.77 -34.13 -37.67
N GLN A 242 -6.46 -33.92 -37.81
CA GLN A 242 -5.63 -33.20 -36.84
C GLN A 242 -6.14 -31.78 -36.60
N SER A 243 -6.48 -31.05 -37.68
CA SER A 243 -7.04 -29.70 -37.56
C SER A 243 -8.37 -29.70 -36.79
N SER A 244 -9.22 -30.72 -36.99
CA SER A 244 -10.47 -30.87 -36.24
C SER A 244 -10.23 -31.16 -34.75
N GLU A 245 -9.25 -32.01 -34.42
CA GLU A 245 -8.88 -32.30 -33.03
C GLU A 245 -8.25 -31.10 -32.33
N GLU A 246 -7.34 -30.39 -32.99
CA GLU A 246 -6.75 -29.16 -32.46
C GLU A 246 -7.83 -28.12 -32.12
N GLN A 247 -8.87 -27.99 -32.96
CA GLN A 247 -9.97 -27.08 -32.67
C GLN A 247 -10.80 -27.51 -31.45
N LYS A 248 -11.01 -28.81 -31.24
CA LYS A 248 -11.66 -29.33 -30.02
C LYS A 248 -10.81 -29.04 -28.77
N TYR A 249 -9.49 -29.24 -28.85
CA TYR A 249 -8.57 -28.92 -27.75
C TYR A 249 -8.53 -27.42 -27.45
N ARG A 250 -8.51 -26.55 -28.47
CA ARG A 250 -8.58 -25.09 -28.30
C ARG A 250 -9.86 -24.66 -27.58
N MET A 251 -11.02 -25.19 -28.00
CA MET A 251 -12.28 -24.92 -27.31
C MET A 251 -12.29 -25.40 -25.85
N ALA A 252 -11.71 -26.56 -25.57
CA ALA A 252 -11.60 -27.07 -24.20
C ALA A 252 -10.68 -26.20 -23.33
N ILE A 253 -9.57 -25.70 -23.89
CA ILE A 253 -8.66 -24.75 -23.23
C ILE A 253 -9.39 -23.44 -22.91
N GLU A 254 -10.09 -22.84 -23.88
CA GLU A 254 -10.86 -21.61 -23.66
C GLU A 254 -11.92 -21.76 -22.55
N GLN A 255 -12.61 -22.91 -22.50
CA GLN A 255 -13.56 -23.20 -21.43
C GLN A 255 -12.91 -23.33 -20.04
N LEU A 256 -11.72 -23.94 -19.96
CA LEU A 256 -10.97 -24.06 -18.71
C LEU A 256 -10.40 -22.70 -18.27
N GLU A 257 -9.89 -21.91 -19.20
CA GLU A 257 -9.43 -20.53 -18.94
C GLU A 257 -10.58 -19.66 -18.41
N GLY A 258 -11.77 -19.75 -19.02
CA GLY A 258 -12.96 -19.07 -18.51
C GLY A 258 -13.35 -19.47 -17.09
N LYS A 259 -13.25 -20.76 -16.74
CA LYS A 259 -13.49 -21.25 -15.37
C LYS A 259 -12.43 -20.74 -14.39
N ILE A 260 -11.15 -20.72 -14.79
CA ILE A 260 -10.06 -20.18 -13.97
C ILE A 260 -10.27 -18.67 -13.74
N GLU A 261 -10.70 -17.91 -14.75
CA GLU A 261 -10.98 -16.48 -14.61
C GLU A 261 -12.17 -16.20 -13.69
N ALA A 262 -13.23 -17.01 -13.75
CA ALA A 262 -14.36 -16.93 -12.81
C ALA A 262 -13.89 -17.18 -11.37
N GLN A 263 -13.13 -18.26 -11.13
CA GLN A 263 -12.58 -18.55 -9.80
C GLN A 263 -11.61 -17.47 -9.31
N ARG A 264 -10.79 -16.88 -10.19
CA ARG A 264 -9.93 -15.74 -9.86
C ARG A 264 -10.73 -14.51 -9.45
N LYS A 265 -11.88 -14.24 -10.08
CA LYS A 265 -12.80 -13.17 -9.67
C LYS A 265 -13.38 -13.46 -8.29
N ASP A 266 -13.80 -14.69 -8.02
CA ASP A 266 -14.34 -15.08 -6.72
C ASP A 266 -13.30 -14.96 -5.59
N ILE A 267 -12.06 -15.41 -5.82
CA ILE A 267 -10.95 -15.23 -4.87
C ILE A 267 -10.67 -13.74 -4.61
N LYS A 268 -10.73 -12.88 -5.63
CA LYS A 268 -10.60 -11.43 -5.46
C LYS A 268 -11.73 -10.85 -4.61
N CYS A 269 -12.97 -11.30 -4.81
CA CYS A 269 -14.11 -10.89 -3.99
C CYS A 269 -13.96 -11.36 -2.53
N LEU A 270 -13.56 -12.60 -2.30
CA LEU A 270 -13.33 -13.14 -0.95
C LEU A 270 -12.16 -12.46 -0.24
N THR A 271 -11.07 -12.15 -0.94
CA THR A 271 -9.94 -11.42 -0.37
C THR A 271 -10.31 -9.97 -0.02
N HIS A 272 -11.14 -9.32 -0.83
CA HIS A 272 -11.69 -8.01 -0.51
C HIS A 272 -12.58 -8.06 0.74
N MET A 273 -13.51 -9.01 0.82
CA MET A 273 -14.39 -9.21 1.98
C MET A 273 -13.59 -9.50 3.26
N ASN A 274 -12.54 -10.32 3.19
CA ASN A 274 -11.64 -10.57 4.32
C ASN A 274 -10.89 -9.30 4.77
N ARG A 275 -10.52 -8.40 3.84
CA ARG A 275 -9.91 -7.11 4.18
C ARG A 275 -10.89 -6.21 4.91
N GLU A 276 -12.13 -6.12 4.43
CA GLU A 276 -13.19 -5.37 5.08
C GLU A 276 -13.46 -5.90 6.49
N LEU A 277 -13.58 -7.22 6.66
CA LEU A 277 -13.76 -7.85 7.98
C LEU A 277 -12.62 -7.49 8.95
N ARG A 278 -11.36 -7.53 8.50
CA ARG A 278 -10.21 -7.11 9.33
C ARG A 278 -10.24 -5.62 9.69
N GLU A 279 -10.74 -4.77 8.79
CA GLU A 279 -10.94 -3.35 9.07
C GLU A 279 -12.07 -3.11 10.08
N PHE A 280 -13.16 -3.87 9.99
CA PHE A 280 -14.23 -3.86 10.99
C PHE A 280 -13.74 -4.35 12.36
N GLU A 281 -12.99 -5.45 12.41
CA GLU A 281 -12.37 -5.96 13.64
C GLU A 281 -11.45 -4.91 14.27
N ARG A 282 -10.64 -4.21 13.46
CA ARG A 282 -9.77 -3.14 13.97
C ARG A 282 -10.56 -1.97 14.56
N LYS A 283 -11.59 -1.48 13.85
CA LYS A 283 -12.47 -0.40 14.33
C LYS A 283 -13.24 -0.81 15.59
N TYR A 284 -13.66 -2.07 15.66
CA TYR A 284 -14.31 -2.62 16.84
C TYR A 284 -13.36 -2.67 18.05
N ASN A 285 -12.11 -3.11 17.85
CA ASN A 285 -11.08 -3.12 18.90
C ASN A 285 -10.66 -1.71 19.35
N GLU A 286 -10.60 -0.75 18.44
CA GLU A 286 -10.38 0.67 18.76
C GLU A 286 -11.55 1.23 19.59
N SER A 287 -12.78 0.88 19.22
CA SER A 287 -13.98 1.26 19.98
C SER A 287 -13.98 0.64 21.38
N LEU A 288 -13.65 -0.65 21.52
CA LEU A 288 -13.47 -1.33 22.80
C LEU A 288 -12.39 -0.66 23.66
N SER A 289 -11.28 -0.27 23.06
CA SER A 289 -10.19 0.45 23.74
C SER A 289 -10.65 1.83 24.22
N SER A 290 -11.45 2.55 23.43
CA SER A 290 -12.03 3.83 23.83
C SER A 290 -13.03 3.69 24.98
N VAL A 291 -13.89 2.66 24.93
CA VAL A 291 -14.82 2.32 26.03
C VAL A 291 -14.05 1.96 27.30
N GLY A 292 -12.93 1.25 27.19
CA GLY A 292 -12.03 0.97 28.31
C GLY A 292 -11.48 2.25 28.97
N ARG A 293 -11.06 3.24 28.17
CA ARG A 293 -10.61 4.56 28.68
C ARG A 293 -11.76 5.35 29.32
N PHE A 294 -12.96 5.29 28.75
CA PHE A 294 -14.14 5.93 29.33
C PHE A 294 -14.55 5.30 30.66
N LYS A 295 -14.48 3.96 30.79
CA LYS A 295 -14.69 3.29 32.08
C LYS A 295 -13.68 3.74 33.14
N GLN A 296 -12.40 3.77 32.80
CA GLN A 296 -11.36 4.24 33.73
C GLN A 296 -11.56 5.70 34.16
N THR A 297 -12.03 6.57 33.25
CA THR A 297 -12.32 7.97 33.60
C THR A 297 -13.57 8.10 34.46
N ILE A 298 -14.62 7.32 34.19
CA ILE A 298 -15.81 7.24 35.06
C ILE A 298 -15.44 6.74 36.47
N GLU A 299 -14.60 5.71 36.59
CA GLU A 299 -14.12 5.20 37.87
C GLU A 299 -13.33 6.27 38.65
N ARG A 300 -12.44 7.01 37.98
CA ARG A 300 -11.72 8.15 38.59
C ARG A 300 -12.67 9.24 39.06
N LEU A 301 -13.60 9.67 38.20
CA LEU A 301 -14.59 10.69 38.55
C LEU A 301 -15.52 10.24 39.67
N SER A 302 -15.89 8.96 39.73
CA SER A 302 -16.65 8.40 40.84
C SER A 302 -15.86 8.42 42.15
N HIS A 303 -14.55 8.14 42.09
CA HIS A 303 -13.68 8.23 43.26
C HIS A 303 -13.50 9.67 43.73
N ASP A 304 -13.31 10.60 42.80
CA ASP A 304 -13.20 12.04 43.10
C ASP A 304 -14.51 12.59 43.67
N ASN A 305 -15.66 12.22 43.10
CA ASN A 305 -16.97 12.57 43.65
C ASN A 305 -17.15 12.03 45.06
N TYR A 306 -16.74 10.78 45.32
CA TYR A 306 -16.77 10.21 46.67
C TYR A 306 -15.90 11.02 47.65
N ASN A 307 -14.69 11.37 47.24
CA ASN A 307 -13.78 12.20 48.03
C ASN A 307 -14.34 13.60 48.30
N LEU A 308 -14.96 14.23 47.30
CA LEU A 308 -15.63 15.53 47.42
C LEU A 308 -16.84 15.43 48.36
N THR A 309 -17.67 14.40 48.26
CA THR A 309 -18.78 14.20 49.21
C THR A 309 -18.29 14.02 50.64
N LYS A 310 -17.17 13.31 50.84
CA LYS A 310 -16.55 13.15 52.16
C LYS A 310 -15.97 14.48 52.69
N ALA A 311 -15.39 15.30 51.82
CA ALA A 311 -14.91 16.63 52.16
C ALA A 311 -16.08 17.56 52.54
N ASN A 312 -17.17 17.55 51.77
CA ASN A 312 -18.38 18.33 52.07
C ASN A 312 -18.98 17.93 53.41
N HIS A 313 -19.07 16.63 53.73
CA HIS A 313 -19.54 16.19 55.05
C HIS A 313 -18.67 16.69 56.20
N ARG A 314 -17.34 16.78 56.00
CA ARG A 314 -16.43 17.36 57.01
C ARG A 314 -16.66 18.85 57.17
N ILE A 315 -16.85 19.58 56.08
CA ILE A 315 -17.15 21.02 56.10
C ILE A 315 -18.50 21.27 56.78
N ASP A 316 -19.53 20.47 56.49
CA ASP A 316 -20.85 20.56 57.12
C ASP A 316 -20.76 20.30 58.63
N GLU A 317 -19.95 19.33 59.06
CA GLU A 317 -19.73 19.04 60.47
C GLU A 317 -18.96 20.17 61.17
N GLU A 318 -17.89 20.69 60.54
CA GLU A 318 -17.20 21.89 61.04
C GLU A 318 -18.13 23.11 61.11
N TYR A 319 -19.01 23.28 60.13
CA TYR A 319 -20.01 24.35 60.10
C TYR A 319 -21.01 24.20 61.26
N ARG A 320 -21.50 23.00 61.54
CA ARG A 320 -22.34 22.71 62.71
C ARG A 320 -21.61 23.01 64.01
N ILE A 321 -20.36 22.57 64.17
CA ILE A 321 -19.55 22.86 65.36
C ILE A 321 -19.40 24.38 65.54
N ARG A 322 -19.09 25.12 64.47
CA ARG A 322 -19.01 26.59 64.51
C ARG A 322 -20.34 27.24 64.85
N GLN A 323 -21.47 26.77 64.34
CA GLN A 323 -22.79 27.26 64.72
C GLN A 323 -23.07 27.05 66.21
N THR A 324 -22.76 25.88 66.76
CA THR A 324 -22.93 25.62 68.20
C THR A 324 -22.00 26.51 69.05
N MET A 325 -20.77 26.74 68.59
CA MET A 325 -19.83 27.65 69.26
C MET A 325 -20.33 29.11 69.22
N LEU A 326 -20.88 29.58 68.10
CA LEU A 326 -21.48 30.91 67.99
C LEU A 326 -22.67 31.07 68.94
N ALA A 327 -23.57 30.09 69.00
CA ALA A 327 -24.69 30.11 69.96
C ALA A 327 -24.20 30.17 71.41
N ASN A 328 -23.16 29.42 71.76
CA ASN A 328 -22.54 29.48 73.09
C ASN A 328 -21.92 30.85 73.37
N LEU A 329 -21.22 31.44 72.40
CA LEU A 329 -20.65 32.79 72.52
C LEU A 329 -21.71 33.88 72.61
N GLU A 330 -22.86 33.72 71.97
CA GLU A 330 -24.00 34.63 72.13
C GLU A 330 -24.58 34.56 73.54
N ILE A 331 -24.68 33.36 74.12
CA ILE A 331 -25.13 33.18 75.51
C ILE A 331 -24.13 33.82 76.49
N THR A 332 -22.82 33.61 76.31
CA THR A 332 -21.81 34.23 77.18
C THR A 332 -21.75 35.75 77.00
N ASN A 333 -21.88 36.27 75.78
CA ASN A 333 -21.96 37.73 75.55
C ASN A 333 -23.20 38.35 76.20
N LYS A 334 -24.34 37.67 76.19
CA LYS A 334 -25.54 38.11 76.93
C LYS A 334 -25.27 38.16 78.43
N ALA A 335 -24.61 37.14 79.00
CA ALA A 335 -24.22 37.12 80.41
C ALA A 335 -23.25 38.26 80.76
N MET A 336 -22.19 38.46 79.97
CA MET A 336 -21.21 39.54 80.16
C MET A 336 -21.84 40.93 80.01
N ASN A 337 -22.83 41.09 79.12
CA ASN A 337 -23.55 42.36 78.99
C ASN A 337 -24.42 42.66 80.22
N ILE A 338 -25.04 41.64 80.83
CA ILE A 338 -25.76 41.79 82.09
C ILE A 338 -24.79 42.24 83.20
N GLU A 339 -23.66 41.56 83.35
CA GLU A 339 -22.61 41.93 84.33
C GLU A 339 -22.05 43.34 84.08
N LYS A 340 -21.82 43.72 82.82
CA LYS A 340 -21.39 45.08 82.45
C LYS A 340 -22.43 46.13 82.84
N VAL A 341 -23.72 45.85 82.70
CA VAL A 341 -24.79 46.77 83.11
C VAL A 341 -24.78 46.94 84.64
N GLU A 342 -24.61 45.86 85.39
CA GLU A 342 -24.47 45.91 86.85
C GLU A 342 -23.24 46.71 87.29
N LEU A 343 -22.08 46.48 86.67
CA LEU A 343 -20.86 47.24 86.91
C LEU A 343 -21.02 48.73 86.53
N LEU A 344 -21.72 49.05 85.44
CA LEU A 344 -22.01 50.44 85.06
C LEU A 344 -22.89 51.15 86.09
N GLN A 345 -23.84 50.45 86.72
CA GLN A 345 -24.62 51.00 87.83
C GLN A 345 -23.73 51.29 89.05
N VAL A 346 -22.78 50.41 89.37
CA VAL A 346 -21.77 50.64 90.42
C VAL A 346 -20.87 51.83 90.08
N VAL A 347 -20.36 51.92 88.85
CA VAL A 347 -19.53 53.06 88.40
C VAL A 347 -20.30 54.38 88.43
N ARG A 348 -21.60 54.39 88.13
CA ARG A 348 -22.43 55.61 88.28
C ARG A 348 -22.50 56.06 89.73
N ARG A 349 -22.65 55.13 90.69
CA ARG A 349 -22.59 55.44 92.13
C ARG A 349 -21.24 56.06 92.52
N LEU A 350 -20.13 55.44 92.11
CA LEU A 350 -18.78 55.95 92.38
C LEU A 350 -18.45 57.28 91.68
N LYS A 351 -18.99 57.53 90.47
CA LYS A 351 -18.81 58.81 89.77
C LYS A 351 -19.50 59.97 90.49
N CYS A 352 -20.63 59.75 91.14
CA CYS A 352 -21.25 60.76 92.00
C CYS A 352 -20.34 61.12 93.18
N GLU A 353 -19.68 60.14 93.81
CA GLU A 353 -18.69 60.38 94.86
C GLU A 353 -17.45 61.12 94.34
N ARG A 354 -16.95 60.78 93.14
CA ARG A 354 -15.76 61.43 92.54
C ARG A 354 -16.00 62.90 92.19
N LYS A 355 -17.20 63.27 91.71
CA LYS A 355 -17.53 64.69 91.43
C LYS A 355 -17.41 65.57 92.67
N SER A 356 -17.69 65.03 93.87
CA SER A 356 -17.46 65.73 95.13
C SER A 356 -15.96 65.97 95.41
N LYS A 357 -15.07 65.08 94.96
CA LYS A 357 -13.62 65.18 95.15
C LYS A 357 -12.93 66.08 94.10
N ASP A 358 -13.40 66.08 92.84
CA ASP A 358 -12.80 66.87 91.75
C ASP A 358 -12.98 68.40 91.94
N PHE A 359 -13.98 68.85 92.70
CA PHE A 359 -14.09 70.25 93.11
C PHE A 359 -12.85 70.75 93.90
N VAL A 360 -12.25 69.87 94.71
CA VAL A 360 -11.09 70.19 95.55
C VAL A 360 -9.79 70.26 94.72
N PHE A 361 -9.64 69.42 93.69
CA PHE A 361 -8.42 69.33 92.88
C PHE A 361 -8.20 70.52 91.94
N ASN A 362 -9.27 71.08 91.35
CA ASN A 362 -9.17 72.20 90.40
C ASN A 362 -8.62 73.49 91.00
N GLN A 363 -8.63 73.62 92.34
CA GLN A 363 -8.03 74.76 93.04
C GLN A 363 -6.48 74.71 93.01
N LEU A 364 -5.87 73.53 92.90
CA LEU A 364 -4.41 73.34 92.93
C LEU A 364 -3.73 73.62 91.58
N ASN A 365 -4.39 73.30 90.46
CA ASN A 365 -3.77 73.25 89.13
C ASN A 365 -3.44 74.62 88.51
N ARG A 366 -4.02 75.72 89.00
CA ARG A 366 -3.69 77.07 88.52
C ARG A 366 -2.25 77.50 88.82
N ARG A 367 -1.55 76.85 89.75
CA ARG A 367 -0.17 77.20 90.15
C ARG A 367 0.93 76.72 89.21
N PHE A 368 0.71 75.68 88.39
CA PHE A 368 1.78 75.05 87.60
C PHE A 368 2.07 75.69 86.22
N HIS A 369 1.18 76.51 85.67
CA HIS A 369 1.30 77.01 84.29
C HIS A 369 2.40 78.05 84.02
N LEU A 370 3.01 78.64 85.06
CA LEU A 370 3.97 79.74 84.89
C LEU A 370 5.41 79.29 84.52
N LEU A 371 5.77 78.00 84.66
CA LEU A 371 7.16 77.53 84.50
C LEU A 371 7.56 77.08 83.08
N SER A 372 6.61 76.88 82.16
CA SER A 372 6.88 76.25 80.84
C SER A 372 7.54 77.17 79.80
N LYS A 373 7.49 78.51 79.95
CA LYS A 373 7.89 79.47 78.90
C LYS A 373 9.41 79.65 78.66
N LYS A 374 10.32 79.07 79.44
CA LYS A 374 11.78 79.33 79.33
C LYS A 374 12.57 78.39 78.39
N LYS A 375 11.97 77.32 77.84
CA LYS A 375 12.69 76.26 77.08
C LYS A 375 12.97 76.58 75.60
N THR A 376 12.30 77.54 74.98
CA THR A 376 12.24 77.67 73.51
C THR A 376 13.39 78.42 72.82
N ASN A 377 14.29 79.11 73.55
CA ASN A 377 15.22 80.07 72.93
C ASN A 377 16.58 79.50 72.43
N LEU A 378 16.94 78.22 72.63
CA LEU A 378 18.29 77.70 72.35
C LEU A 378 18.49 77.03 70.96
N ILE A 379 17.47 76.93 70.10
CA ILE A 379 17.53 76.08 68.88
C ILE A 379 18.09 76.80 67.62
N SER A 380 18.24 78.12 67.59
CA SER A 380 18.41 78.88 66.33
C SER A 380 19.85 79.06 65.77
N GLN A 381 20.93 78.70 66.47
CA GLN A 381 22.31 79.05 66.03
C GLN A 381 23.03 78.05 65.10
N LYS A 382 22.50 76.84 64.84
CA LYS A 382 23.25 75.75 64.17
C LYS A 382 23.46 75.90 62.63
N ASN A 383 22.67 76.70 61.92
CA ASN A 383 22.50 76.52 60.46
C ASN A 383 23.47 77.29 59.52
N CYS A 384 24.42 78.09 59.99
CA CYS A 384 25.12 79.06 59.12
C CYS A 384 26.40 78.59 58.38
N LEU A 385 27.06 77.47 58.76
CA LEU A 385 28.43 77.18 58.30
C LEU A 385 28.57 76.34 57.01
N ASN A 386 27.50 75.85 56.39
CA ASN A 386 27.58 74.79 55.36
C ASN A 386 27.87 75.25 53.91
N ASN A 387 27.84 76.56 53.60
CA ASN A 387 27.70 77.02 52.20
C ASN A 387 29.01 77.37 51.45
N LYS A 388 30.21 77.23 52.03
CA LYS A 388 31.45 77.74 51.40
C LYS A 388 32.23 76.73 50.54
N VAL A 389 31.99 75.41 50.69
CA VAL A 389 32.82 74.34 50.09
C VAL A 389 32.55 74.10 48.59
N THR A 390 31.38 74.44 48.07
CA THR A 390 30.90 73.97 46.75
C THR A 390 31.41 74.73 45.52
N SER A 391 32.23 75.78 45.64
CA SER A 391 32.59 76.62 44.49
C SER A 391 33.88 76.22 43.76
N LEU A 392 34.84 75.55 44.41
CA LEU A 392 36.17 75.28 43.82
C LEU A 392 36.22 74.02 42.93
N GLU A 393 35.25 73.11 43.01
CA GLU A 393 35.24 71.86 42.22
C GLU A 393 34.92 72.05 40.73
N ARG A 394 34.33 73.18 40.32
CA ARG A 394 33.81 73.36 38.95
C ARG A 394 34.86 73.64 37.88
N ASN A 395 36.02 74.19 38.23
CA ASN A 395 37.01 74.64 37.23
C ASN A 395 37.93 73.51 36.71
N MET A 396 38.12 72.44 37.49
CA MET A 396 38.91 71.26 37.09
C MET A 396 38.26 70.42 35.96
N LEU A 397 36.93 70.50 35.83
CA LEU A 397 36.15 69.68 34.89
C LEU A 397 36.22 70.13 33.43
N ALA A 398 36.63 71.38 33.15
CA ALA A 398 36.54 71.93 31.79
C ALA A 398 37.66 71.43 30.85
N LEU A 399 38.88 71.17 31.35
CA LEU A 399 40.02 70.80 30.51
C LEU A 399 40.05 69.32 30.11
N THR A 400 39.38 68.43 30.85
CA THR A 400 39.23 67.00 30.49
C THR A 400 38.28 66.76 29.32
N THR A 401 37.41 67.72 28.98
CA THR A 401 36.41 67.55 27.91
C THR A 401 37.00 67.49 26.51
N LYS A 402 38.02 68.32 26.20
CA LYS A 402 38.57 68.46 24.84
C LYS A 402 39.43 67.28 24.37
N LEU A 403 40.09 66.57 25.28
CA LEU A 403 40.88 65.38 24.93
C LEU A 403 39.98 64.18 24.56
N ASN A 404 38.78 64.13 25.12
CA ASN A 404 37.81 63.06 24.87
C ASN A 404 37.19 63.13 23.46
N GLU A 405 37.16 64.31 22.83
CA GLU A 405 36.55 64.49 21.50
C GLU A 405 37.32 63.79 20.37
N ILE A 406 38.67 63.77 20.43
CA ILE A 406 39.51 63.12 19.40
C ILE A 406 39.46 61.59 19.52
N VAL A 407 39.39 61.05 20.74
CA VAL A 407 39.18 59.61 20.97
C VAL A 407 37.82 59.17 20.42
N HIS A 408 36.80 60.02 20.54
CA HIS A 408 35.46 59.74 20.06
C HIS A 408 35.39 59.47 18.55
N ILE A 409 36.07 60.27 17.72
CA ILE A 409 36.01 60.15 16.25
C ILE A 409 36.66 58.83 15.77
N LYS A 410 37.78 58.42 16.38
CA LYS A 410 38.43 57.14 16.07
C LYS A 410 37.53 55.95 16.45
N ASP A 411 36.89 56.02 17.62
CA ASP A 411 35.97 54.98 18.06
C ASP A 411 34.72 54.92 17.17
N GLU A 412 34.26 56.04 16.59
CA GLU A 412 33.16 56.05 15.63
C GLU A 412 33.48 55.30 14.35
N ALA A 413 34.68 55.45 13.79
CA ALA A 413 35.09 54.73 12.59
C ALA A 413 35.14 53.20 12.80
N VAL A 414 35.66 52.75 13.95
CA VAL A 414 35.68 51.32 14.32
C VAL A 414 34.26 50.81 14.59
N ARG A 415 33.38 51.64 15.18
CA ARG A 415 31.95 51.33 15.32
C ARG A 415 31.24 51.15 13.98
N VAL A 416 31.55 51.94 12.96
CA VAL A 416 30.93 51.76 11.62
C VAL A 416 31.41 50.48 10.95
N GLN A 417 32.71 50.16 11.03
CA GLN A 417 33.24 48.92 10.45
C GLN A 417 32.67 47.67 11.12
N THR A 418 32.54 47.68 12.45
CA THR A 418 31.92 46.59 13.22
C THR A 418 30.42 46.47 12.96
N LYS A 419 29.70 47.59 12.78
CA LYS A 419 28.29 47.58 12.35
C LYS A 419 28.12 46.95 10.97
N LEU A 420 28.92 47.34 9.98
CA LEU A 420 28.83 46.76 8.62
C LEU A 420 29.16 45.25 8.60
N GLN A 421 30.12 44.79 9.42
CA GLN A 421 30.39 43.37 9.59
C GLN A 421 29.26 42.62 10.32
N ALA A 422 28.61 43.27 11.29
CA ALA A 422 27.42 42.72 11.95
C ALA A 422 26.23 42.65 10.99
N ASP A 423 26.03 43.67 10.15
CA ASP A 423 24.95 43.73 9.16
C ASP A 423 25.12 42.67 8.07
N LEU A 424 26.36 42.43 7.60
CA LEU A 424 26.65 41.33 6.67
C LEU A 424 26.39 39.96 7.29
N LYS A 425 26.76 39.75 8.56
CA LYS A 425 26.42 38.51 9.28
C LYS A 425 24.92 38.37 9.47
N HIS A 426 24.23 39.44 9.84
CA HIS A 426 22.78 39.47 9.99
C HIS A 426 22.09 39.15 8.65
N GLN A 427 22.51 39.73 7.53
CA GLN A 427 21.98 39.39 6.21
C GLN A 427 22.25 37.93 5.83
N SER A 428 23.44 37.41 6.14
CA SER A 428 23.76 35.98 5.95
C SER A 428 22.87 35.06 6.81
N ASP A 429 22.61 35.43 8.05
CA ASP A 429 21.74 34.70 8.97
C ASP A 429 20.27 34.77 8.54
N VAL A 430 19.81 35.92 8.03
CA VAL A 430 18.47 36.09 7.44
C VAL A 430 18.32 35.28 6.15
N ILE A 431 19.35 35.21 5.30
CA ILE A 431 19.32 34.34 4.11
C ILE A 431 19.29 32.87 4.52
N ALA A 432 20.01 32.48 5.57
CA ALA A 432 19.99 31.12 6.10
C ALA A 432 18.62 30.76 6.72
N SER A 433 18.00 31.68 7.47
CA SER A 433 16.65 31.49 8.01
C SER A 433 15.60 31.40 6.89
N LEU A 434 15.63 32.29 5.90
CA LEU A 434 14.72 32.24 4.75
C LEU A 434 14.86 30.95 3.93
N ARG A 435 16.10 30.43 3.79
CA ARG A 435 16.33 29.12 3.14
C ARG A 435 15.77 27.96 3.96
N TYR A 436 15.90 28.02 5.29
CA TYR A 436 15.30 27.05 6.19
C TYR A 436 13.77 27.12 6.13
N ASP A 437 13.19 28.32 6.17
CA ASP A 437 11.76 28.55 6.08
C ASP A 437 11.21 28.08 4.73
N LEU A 438 11.89 28.34 3.61
CA LEU A 438 11.53 27.78 2.30
C LEU A 438 11.56 26.24 2.29
N ALA A 439 12.54 25.62 2.95
CA ALA A 439 12.60 24.17 3.05
C ALA A 439 11.47 23.60 3.94
N VAL A 440 11.11 24.30 5.01
CA VAL A 440 9.97 23.96 5.88
C VAL A 440 8.65 24.15 5.14
N GLN A 441 8.47 25.25 4.39
CA GLN A 441 7.28 25.50 3.57
C GLN A 441 7.12 24.46 2.46
N ARG A 442 8.22 24.02 1.82
CA ARG A 442 8.18 22.91 0.85
C ARG A 442 7.77 21.58 1.49
N ARG A 443 8.25 21.30 2.71
CA ARG A 443 7.81 20.11 3.47
C ARG A 443 6.34 20.23 3.85
N HIS A 444 5.90 21.40 4.33
CA HIS A 444 4.50 21.65 4.66
C HIS A 444 3.60 21.49 3.44
N SER A 445 3.98 22.02 2.28
CA SER A 445 3.25 21.83 1.02
C SER A 445 3.19 20.36 0.60
N GLN A 446 4.28 19.59 0.75
CA GLN A 446 4.26 18.14 0.50
C GLN A 446 3.39 17.37 1.49
N ASP A 447 3.36 17.78 2.76
CA ASP A 447 2.54 17.15 3.78
C ASP A 447 1.05 17.49 3.57
N VAL A 448 0.73 18.73 3.19
CA VAL A 448 -0.62 19.13 2.76
C VAL A 448 -1.04 18.36 1.52
N GLN A 449 -0.16 18.15 0.54
CA GLN A 449 -0.46 17.32 -0.63
C GLN A 449 -0.78 15.88 -0.22
N LYS A 450 0.02 15.28 0.68
CA LYS A 450 -0.25 13.93 1.21
C LYS A 450 -1.54 13.87 2.02
N LEU A 451 -1.88 14.91 2.77
CA LEU A 451 -3.14 15.01 3.51
C LEU A 451 -4.33 15.14 2.56
N LEU A 452 -4.20 15.91 1.47
CA LEU A 452 -5.20 16.03 0.42
C LEU A 452 -5.41 14.68 -0.29
N ASP A 453 -4.33 13.97 -0.64
CA ASP A 453 -4.41 12.63 -1.23
C ASP A 453 -5.09 11.62 -0.29
N ARG A 454 -4.82 11.72 1.02
CA ARG A 454 -5.51 10.89 2.03
C ARG A 454 -6.99 11.27 2.15
N ALA A 455 -7.29 12.56 2.17
CA ALA A 455 -8.67 13.07 2.24
C ALA A 455 -9.48 12.63 1.01
N ASN A 456 -8.90 12.73 -0.19
CA ASN A 456 -9.53 12.26 -1.43
C ASN A 456 -9.79 10.76 -1.40
N ARG A 457 -8.82 9.94 -0.95
CA ARG A 457 -9.05 8.49 -0.79
C ARG A 457 -10.14 8.18 0.23
N THR A 458 -10.18 8.90 1.35
CA THR A 458 -11.28 8.73 2.32
C THR A 458 -12.61 9.18 1.73
N LEU A 459 -12.63 10.18 0.85
CA LEU A 459 -13.83 10.66 0.19
C LEU A 459 -14.33 9.62 -0.82
N ASP A 460 -13.43 9.04 -1.63
CA ASP A 460 -13.74 7.94 -2.54
C ASP A 460 -14.29 6.71 -1.78
N GLU A 461 -13.69 6.36 -0.63
CA GLU A 461 -14.18 5.29 0.24
C GLU A 461 -15.58 5.60 0.81
N LYS A 462 -15.85 6.87 1.11
CA LYS A 462 -17.15 7.33 1.59
C LYS A 462 -18.19 7.33 0.48
N ASP A 463 -17.84 7.68 -0.75
CA ASP A 463 -18.73 7.61 -1.91
C ASP A 463 -19.12 6.16 -2.22
N VAL A 464 -18.17 5.22 -2.13
CA VAL A 464 -18.47 3.78 -2.24
C VAL A 464 -19.38 3.31 -1.09
N GLN A 465 -19.16 3.78 0.14
CA GLN A 465 -20.07 3.50 1.27
C GLN A 465 -21.47 4.08 1.06
N ILE A 466 -21.57 5.30 0.52
CA ILE A 466 -22.85 5.93 0.18
C ILE A 466 -23.58 5.12 -0.89
N HIS A 467 -22.89 4.65 -1.93
CA HIS A 467 -23.48 3.77 -2.93
C HIS A 467 -23.98 2.44 -2.34
N LYS A 468 -23.24 1.84 -1.41
CA LYS A 468 -23.65 0.62 -0.70
C LYS A 468 -24.87 0.86 0.20
N ILE A 469 -24.86 1.93 1.00
CA ILE A 469 -25.99 2.32 1.86
C ILE A 469 -27.22 2.65 1.01
N ASN A 470 -27.05 3.30 -0.15
CA ASN A 470 -28.18 3.58 -1.05
C ASN A 470 -28.78 2.31 -1.65
N LYS A 471 -27.95 1.29 -1.95
CA LYS A 471 -28.42 -0.01 -2.40
C LYS A 471 -29.19 -0.74 -1.30
N GLU A 472 -28.63 -0.81 -0.09
CA GLU A 472 -29.28 -1.38 1.09
C GLU A 472 -30.59 -0.63 1.44
N LYS A 473 -30.58 0.70 1.33
CA LYS A 473 -31.79 1.52 1.51
C LYS A 473 -32.86 1.19 0.48
N HIS A 474 -32.50 0.94 -0.79
CA HIS A 474 -33.45 0.51 -1.80
C HIS A 474 -34.00 -0.89 -1.51
N GLU A 475 -33.17 -1.83 -1.07
CA GLU A 475 -33.60 -3.17 -0.66
C GLU A 475 -34.58 -3.09 0.53
N VAL A 476 -34.23 -2.34 1.58
CA VAL A 476 -35.12 -2.10 2.74
C VAL A 476 -36.39 -1.35 2.33
N GLN A 477 -36.34 -0.44 1.36
CA GLN A 477 -37.52 0.26 0.86
C GLN A 477 -38.45 -0.66 0.09
N LEU A 478 -37.91 -1.62 -0.67
CA LEU A 478 -38.68 -2.68 -1.33
C LEU A 478 -39.32 -3.59 -0.29
N GLU A 479 -38.57 -4.07 0.70
CA GLU A 479 -39.10 -4.88 1.81
C GLU A 479 -40.19 -4.13 2.58
N ASN A 480 -39.98 -2.85 2.89
CA ASN A 480 -40.96 -2.02 3.58
C ASN A 480 -42.23 -1.81 2.72
N SER A 481 -42.10 -1.73 1.39
CA SER A 481 -43.25 -1.66 0.49
C SER A 481 -44.04 -2.98 0.45
N GLU A 482 -43.36 -4.13 0.55
CA GLU A 482 -43.98 -5.45 0.62
C GLU A 482 -44.66 -5.70 1.96
N LEU A 483 -44.03 -5.28 3.06
CA LEU A 483 -44.61 -5.30 4.40
C LEU A 483 -45.81 -4.36 4.50
N SER A 484 -45.71 -3.15 3.95
CA SER A 484 -46.85 -2.20 3.90
C SER A 484 -48.02 -2.78 3.12
N ARG A 485 -47.77 -3.41 1.96
CA ARG A 485 -48.80 -4.12 1.18
C ARG A 485 -49.43 -5.27 1.97
N SER A 486 -48.64 -6.00 2.76
CA SER A 486 -49.13 -7.07 3.62
C SER A 486 -49.96 -6.54 4.79
N ILE A 487 -49.56 -5.40 5.37
CA ILE A 487 -50.31 -4.69 6.41
C ILE A 487 -51.65 -4.20 5.85
N GLU A 488 -51.69 -3.56 4.67
CA GLU A 488 -52.93 -3.13 4.02
C GLU A 488 -53.91 -4.30 3.81
N ILE A 489 -53.41 -5.48 3.39
CA ILE A 489 -54.23 -6.69 3.25
C ILE A 489 -54.77 -7.17 4.61
N LEU A 490 -53.96 -7.08 5.67
CA LEU A 490 -54.38 -7.46 7.03
C LEU A 490 -55.36 -6.44 7.63
N GLU A 491 -55.15 -5.15 7.40
CA GLU A 491 -56.05 -4.06 7.79
C GLU A 491 -57.41 -4.21 7.10
N ALA A 492 -57.45 -4.51 5.80
CA ALA A 492 -58.68 -4.81 5.10
C ALA A 492 -59.42 -6.01 5.72
N LYS A 493 -58.70 -7.07 6.12
CA LYS A 493 -59.29 -8.22 6.84
C LYS A 493 -59.80 -7.85 8.23
N ILE A 494 -59.11 -6.96 8.95
CA ILE A 494 -59.55 -6.46 10.25
C ILE A 494 -60.83 -5.63 10.08
N VAL A 495 -60.88 -4.74 9.10
CA VAL A 495 -62.07 -3.90 8.80
C VAL A 495 -63.31 -4.77 8.60
N VAL A 496 -63.22 -5.80 7.74
CA VAL A 496 -64.34 -6.74 7.51
C VAL A 496 -64.75 -7.48 8.80
N LYS A 497 -63.78 -7.88 9.63
CA LYS A 497 -64.09 -8.50 10.94
C LYS A 497 -64.69 -7.50 11.93
N THR A 498 -64.25 -6.25 11.94
CA THR A 498 -64.80 -5.21 12.81
C THR A 498 -66.21 -4.82 12.41
N GLU A 499 -66.52 -4.74 11.11
CA GLU A 499 -67.89 -4.60 10.62
C GLU A 499 -68.76 -5.75 11.10
N LYS A 500 -68.24 -6.99 11.07
CA LYS A 500 -68.97 -8.15 11.57
C LYS A 500 -69.23 -8.11 13.08
N ILE A 501 -68.26 -7.64 13.87
CA ILE A 501 -68.41 -7.43 15.31
C ILE A 501 -69.41 -6.29 15.58
N MET A 502 -69.39 -5.24 14.77
CA MET A 502 -70.32 -4.11 14.89
C MET A 502 -71.77 -4.55 14.62
N GLU A 503 -72.00 -5.37 13.60
CA GLU A 503 -73.32 -5.99 13.35
C GLU A 503 -73.79 -6.85 14.54
N LEU A 504 -72.89 -7.64 15.15
CA LEU A 504 -73.24 -8.51 16.27
C LEU A 504 -73.49 -7.74 17.56
N THR A 505 -72.70 -6.69 17.84
CA THR A 505 -72.90 -5.80 18.99
C THR A 505 -74.18 -5.00 18.85
N GLN A 506 -74.50 -4.49 17.65
CA GLN A 506 -75.75 -3.79 17.40
C GLN A 506 -76.98 -4.72 17.58
N LYS A 507 -76.88 -5.99 17.17
CA LYS A 507 -77.92 -7.01 17.46
C LYS A 507 -78.03 -7.33 18.96
N LEU A 508 -76.92 -7.35 19.69
CA LEU A 508 -76.89 -7.57 21.13
C LEU A 508 -77.52 -6.40 21.89
N ASP A 509 -77.17 -5.16 21.53
CA ASP A 509 -77.71 -3.94 22.13
C ASP A 509 -79.22 -3.83 21.89
N ALA A 510 -79.70 -4.17 20.69
CA ALA A 510 -81.12 -4.23 20.40
C ALA A 510 -81.86 -5.23 21.32
N LYS A 511 -81.26 -6.40 21.58
CA LYS A 511 -81.81 -7.39 22.53
C LYS A 511 -81.73 -6.90 23.98
N HIS A 512 -80.64 -6.22 24.36
CA HIS A 512 -80.47 -5.67 25.69
C HIS A 512 -81.47 -4.54 25.98
N GLN A 513 -81.73 -3.66 25.01
CA GLN A 513 -82.76 -2.62 25.12
C GLN A 513 -84.17 -3.22 25.25
N SER A 514 -84.47 -4.30 24.50
CA SER A 514 -85.73 -5.04 24.67
C SER A 514 -85.87 -5.61 26.09
N TYR A 515 -84.80 -6.15 26.66
CA TYR A 515 -84.78 -6.67 28.04
C TYR A 515 -84.97 -5.56 29.08
N MET A 516 -84.27 -4.43 28.94
CA MET A 516 -84.37 -3.29 29.87
C MET A 516 -85.77 -2.67 29.88
N LYS A 517 -86.45 -2.61 28.71
CA LYS A 517 -87.86 -2.18 28.62
C LYS A 517 -88.78 -3.13 29.41
N ALA A 518 -88.57 -4.44 29.31
CA ALA A 518 -89.34 -5.43 30.08
C ALA A 518 -89.08 -5.34 31.59
N LYS A 519 -87.83 -5.12 32.02
CA LYS A 519 -87.46 -4.93 33.43
C LYS A 519 -88.12 -3.69 34.04
N LYS A 520 -88.07 -2.54 33.35
CA LYS A 520 -88.72 -1.30 33.80
C LYS A 520 -90.23 -1.47 33.98
N GLN A 521 -90.88 -2.23 33.09
CA GLN A 521 -92.31 -2.50 33.20
C GLN A 521 -92.65 -3.29 34.47
N LEU A 522 -91.79 -4.23 34.88
CA LEU A 522 -91.97 -5.00 36.12
C LEU A 522 -91.73 -4.15 37.38
N GLU A 523 -90.74 -3.25 37.36
CA GLU A 523 -90.46 -2.35 38.49
C GLU A 523 -91.62 -1.39 38.77
N ILE A 524 -92.26 -0.84 37.72
CA ILE A 524 -93.42 0.05 37.86
C ILE A 524 -94.59 -0.67 38.54
N THR A 525 -94.89 -1.91 38.11
CA THR A 525 -95.95 -2.73 38.74
C THR A 525 -95.67 -3.06 40.21
N HIS A 526 -94.38 -3.13 40.61
CA HIS A 526 -94.00 -3.35 42.01
C HIS A 526 -94.20 -2.09 42.86
N THR A 527 -93.86 -0.91 42.33
CA THR A 527 -94.01 0.36 43.07
C THR A 527 -95.47 0.77 43.23
N GLU A 528 -96.33 0.42 42.27
CA GLU A 528 -97.78 0.65 42.36
C GLU A 528 -98.43 -0.21 43.47
N LYS A 529 -97.89 -1.41 43.73
CA LYS A 529 -98.35 -2.30 44.81
C LYS A 529 -98.01 -1.79 46.22
N THR A 530 -96.77 -1.33 46.43
CA THR A 530 -96.31 -0.85 47.76
C THR A 530 -96.88 0.50 48.17
N LEU A 531 -97.30 1.35 47.21
CA LEU A 531 -97.91 2.64 47.50
C LEU A 531 -99.33 2.49 48.11
N VAL A 532 -100.06 1.44 47.70
CA VAL A 532 -101.41 1.15 48.22
C VAL A 532 -101.35 0.61 49.66
N GLU A 533 -100.34 -0.19 50.00
CA GLU A 533 -100.15 -0.76 51.36
C GLU A 533 -99.82 0.31 52.42
N ASN A 534 -99.03 1.33 52.09
CA ASN A 534 -98.57 2.34 53.06
C ASN A 534 -99.60 3.45 53.35
N SER A 535 -100.62 3.61 52.51
CA SER A 535 -101.64 4.66 52.65
C SER A 535 -102.71 4.36 53.72
N MET A 536 -102.77 3.12 54.24
CA MET A 536 -103.76 2.67 55.22
C MET A 536 -103.31 2.76 56.70
N GLU A 537 -102.01 2.88 57.01
CA GLU A 537 -101.51 2.81 58.39
C GLU A 537 -101.32 4.17 59.10
N LEU A 538 -101.37 5.30 58.38
CA LEU A 538 -100.87 6.59 58.87
C LEU A 538 -101.91 7.54 59.49
N CYS A 539 -103.21 7.24 59.48
CA CYS A 539 -104.23 8.18 59.99
C CYS A 539 -104.62 8.00 61.47
N GLY A 540 -104.12 6.96 62.18
CA GLY A 540 -104.65 6.59 63.50
C GLY A 540 -103.82 6.96 64.74
N ARG A 541 -102.50 7.18 64.63
CA ARG A 541 -101.60 7.12 65.80
C ARG A 541 -101.00 8.44 66.30
N ASP A 542 -101.26 9.56 65.63
CA ASP A 542 -100.62 10.85 65.98
C ASP A 542 -101.35 11.66 67.05
N ARG A 543 -102.61 11.33 67.35
CA ARG A 543 -103.43 12.08 68.32
C ARG A 543 -103.15 11.77 69.79
N GLN A 544 -102.57 10.60 70.09
CA GLN A 544 -102.40 10.12 71.48
C GLN A 544 -100.97 10.30 72.05
N LYS A 545 -100.00 10.69 71.19
CA LYS A 545 -98.61 10.90 71.59
C LYS A 545 -98.32 12.27 72.21
N LEU A 546 -99.17 13.28 71.97
CA LEU A 546 -98.91 14.66 72.40
C LEU A 546 -99.14 14.89 73.90
N GLN A 547 -99.85 14.00 74.60
CA GLN A 547 -100.16 14.15 76.03
C GLN A 547 -99.09 13.55 76.97
N ASN A 548 -98.31 12.56 76.49
CA ASN A 548 -97.18 11.96 77.22
C ASN A 548 -95.85 12.71 77.02
N LEU A 549 -95.85 13.77 76.19
CA LEU A 549 -94.67 14.53 75.80
C LEU A 549 -94.16 15.44 76.94
N ASN A 550 -95.07 15.94 77.79
CA ASN A 550 -94.72 17.00 78.75
C ASN A 550 -93.86 16.53 79.94
N GLY A 551 -94.00 15.28 80.39
CA GLY A 551 -93.18 14.70 81.46
C GLY A 551 -91.81 14.18 81.01
N LYS A 552 -91.68 13.79 79.73
CA LYS A 552 -90.40 13.40 79.11
C LYS A 552 -89.53 14.60 78.78
N LEU A 553 -90.11 15.78 78.54
CA LEU A 553 -89.39 17.02 78.23
C LEU A 553 -88.42 17.45 79.36
N SER A 554 -88.78 17.31 80.64
CA SER A 554 -87.87 17.69 81.75
C SER A 554 -86.69 16.74 81.97
N PHE A 555 -86.84 15.43 81.69
CA PHE A 555 -85.71 14.48 81.71
C PHE A 555 -84.87 14.57 80.42
N GLN A 556 -85.52 14.85 79.29
CA GLN A 556 -84.85 15.16 78.01
C GLN A 556 -84.01 16.42 78.12
N ILE A 557 -84.43 17.49 78.81
CA ILE A 557 -83.60 18.70 78.95
C ILE A 557 -82.24 18.41 79.60
N ASN A 558 -82.20 17.62 80.68
CA ASN A 558 -80.93 17.26 81.34
C ASN A 558 -80.08 16.27 80.53
N GLN A 559 -80.70 15.35 79.78
CA GLN A 559 -80.00 14.45 78.85
C GLN A 559 -79.46 15.21 77.61
N MET A 560 -80.22 16.18 77.10
CA MET A 560 -79.83 17.04 75.98
C MET A 560 -78.70 18.00 76.39
N CYS A 561 -78.64 18.48 77.65
CA CYS A 561 -77.51 19.27 78.13
C CYS A 561 -76.19 18.47 78.16
N GLN A 562 -76.22 17.19 78.56
CA GLN A 562 -75.02 16.33 78.48
C GLN A 562 -74.66 15.96 77.03
N GLN A 563 -75.65 15.72 76.16
CA GLN A 563 -75.42 15.51 74.73
C GLN A 563 -74.91 16.79 74.03
N LEU A 564 -75.33 17.98 74.46
CA LEU A 564 -74.79 19.25 73.97
C LEU A 564 -73.32 19.43 74.37
N ALA A 565 -72.93 19.02 75.58
CA ALA A 565 -71.53 19.06 76.02
C ALA A 565 -70.64 18.04 75.27
N THR A 566 -71.14 16.84 74.94
CA THR A 566 -70.42 15.89 74.08
C THR A 566 -70.37 16.36 72.64
N ASN A 567 -71.49 16.91 72.13
CA ASN A 567 -71.56 17.49 70.79
C ASN A 567 -70.64 18.73 70.67
N GLU A 568 -70.48 19.56 71.71
CA GLU A 568 -69.49 20.66 71.71
C GLU A 568 -68.05 20.14 71.67
N LYS A 569 -67.73 19.05 72.38
CA LYS A 569 -66.41 18.41 72.27
C LYS A 569 -66.18 17.81 70.89
N GLU A 570 -67.17 17.15 70.31
CA GLU A 570 -67.10 16.59 68.96
C GLU A 570 -67.04 17.69 67.89
N MET A 571 -67.81 18.77 68.02
CA MET A 571 -67.76 19.96 67.16
C MET A 571 -66.40 20.65 67.25
N ASN A 572 -65.79 20.75 68.43
CA ASN A 572 -64.43 21.27 68.59
C ASN A 572 -63.38 20.33 67.97
N GLN A 573 -63.55 19.00 68.05
CA GLN A 573 -62.67 18.05 67.37
C GLN A 573 -62.84 18.10 65.85
N GLN A 574 -64.06 18.24 65.35
CA GLN A 574 -64.34 18.44 63.93
C GLN A 574 -63.82 19.78 63.43
N SER A 575 -63.94 20.86 64.22
CA SER A 575 -63.33 22.17 63.89
C SER A 575 -61.82 22.06 63.76
N LYS A 576 -61.13 21.41 64.70
CA LYS A 576 -59.67 21.17 64.59
C LYS A 576 -59.30 20.31 63.37
N ARG A 577 -60.18 19.38 62.99
CA ARG A 577 -59.99 18.54 61.80
C ARG A 577 -60.24 19.31 60.51
N ILE A 578 -61.20 20.22 60.51
CA ILE A 578 -61.43 21.19 59.43
C ILE A 578 -60.22 22.11 59.29
N ASP A 579 -59.69 22.67 60.39
CA ASP A 579 -58.48 23.50 60.36
C ASP A 579 -57.26 22.74 59.82
N HIS A 580 -57.12 21.45 60.18
CA HIS A 580 -56.07 20.60 59.65
C HIS A 580 -56.24 20.33 58.15
N LEU A 581 -57.47 20.07 57.70
CA LEU A 581 -57.79 19.86 56.28
C LEU A 581 -57.61 21.16 55.47
N ASP A 582 -57.95 22.32 56.02
CA ASP A 582 -57.73 23.62 55.39
C ASP A 582 -56.24 23.94 55.22
N ASN A 583 -55.42 23.61 56.23
CA ASN A 583 -53.97 23.74 56.11
C ASN A 583 -53.39 22.78 55.07
N LEU A 584 -53.90 21.55 54.98
CA LEU A 584 -53.53 20.60 53.93
C LEU A 584 -53.99 21.07 52.54
N LEU A 585 -55.19 21.64 52.43
CA LEU A 585 -55.72 22.22 51.20
C LEU A 585 -54.82 23.36 50.72
N LYS A 586 -54.48 24.31 51.59
CA LYS A 586 -53.54 25.40 51.28
C LYS A 586 -52.17 24.88 50.84
N HIS A 587 -51.64 23.85 51.51
CA HIS A 587 -50.38 23.23 51.10
C HIS A 587 -50.48 22.60 49.71
N LYS A 588 -51.55 21.86 49.42
CA LYS A 588 -51.76 21.25 48.10
C LYS A 588 -52.04 22.29 47.03
N GLN A 589 -52.72 23.37 47.36
CA GLN A 589 -52.94 24.50 46.46
C GLN A 589 -51.60 25.18 46.11
N ASN A 590 -50.70 25.38 47.08
CA ASN A 590 -49.35 25.89 46.82
C ASN A 590 -48.50 24.94 45.96
N GLU A 591 -48.61 23.62 46.18
CA GLU A 591 -47.98 22.60 45.32
C GLU A 591 -48.52 22.65 43.88
N ILE A 592 -49.83 22.83 43.70
CA ILE A 592 -50.46 22.96 42.38
C ILE A 592 -49.92 24.21 41.67
N HIS A 593 -49.91 25.38 42.33
CA HIS A 593 -49.36 26.61 41.75
C HIS A 593 -47.87 26.49 41.40
N SER A 594 -47.08 25.75 42.20
CA SER A 594 -45.68 25.48 41.89
C SER A 594 -45.52 24.61 40.63
N ARG A 595 -46.34 23.56 40.51
CA ARG A 595 -46.35 22.69 39.31
C ARG A 595 -46.86 23.42 38.08
N GLU A 596 -47.87 24.28 38.20
CA GLU A 596 -48.37 25.11 37.09
C GLU A 596 -47.27 26.02 36.54
N ARG A 597 -46.50 26.68 37.41
CA ARG A 597 -45.34 27.48 36.97
C ARG A 597 -44.28 26.65 36.25
N GLN A 598 -44.01 25.42 36.72
CA GLN A 598 -43.08 24.51 36.04
C GLN A 598 -43.61 24.10 34.66
N VAL A 599 -44.91 23.85 34.52
CA VAL A 599 -45.55 23.54 33.23
C VAL A 599 -45.46 24.73 32.28
N GLU A 600 -45.71 25.95 32.75
CA GLU A 600 -45.57 27.15 31.94
C GLU A 600 -44.13 27.39 31.47
N GLN A 601 -43.13 27.12 32.35
CA GLN A 601 -41.72 27.20 31.99
C GLN A 601 -41.34 26.16 30.92
N ILE A 602 -41.77 24.90 31.07
CA ILE A 602 -41.54 23.85 30.07
C ILE A 602 -42.23 24.20 28.74
N ARG A 603 -43.42 24.81 28.77
CA ARG A 603 -44.11 25.27 27.54
C ARG A 603 -43.33 26.37 26.83
N ALA A 604 -42.74 27.31 27.56
CA ALA A 604 -41.89 28.35 27.00
C ALA A 604 -40.63 27.75 26.36
N GLU A 605 -39.93 26.85 27.05
CA GLU A 605 -38.76 26.14 26.52
C GLU A 605 -39.10 25.32 25.28
N LEU A 606 -40.28 24.67 25.26
CA LEU A 606 -40.74 23.89 24.11
C LEU A 606 -41.08 24.78 22.90
N ALA A 607 -41.58 26.00 23.13
CA ALA A 607 -41.80 26.98 22.07
C ALA A 607 -40.46 27.48 21.48
N GLU A 608 -39.47 27.75 22.32
CA GLU A 608 -38.11 28.12 21.86
C GLU A 608 -37.46 26.99 21.06
N LEU A 609 -37.56 25.75 21.54
CA LEU A 609 -37.06 24.57 20.83
C LEU A 609 -37.76 24.39 19.46
N LYS A 610 -39.06 24.67 19.35
CA LYS A 610 -39.78 24.64 18.06
C LYS A 610 -39.25 25.67 17.07
N VAL A 611 -38.99 26.89 17.53
CA VAL A 611 -38.41 27.95 16.68
C VAL A 611 -37.00 27.56 16.22
N LEU A 612 -36.17 27.04 17.12
CA LEU A 612 -34.84 26.56 16.78
C LEU A 612 -34.90 25.42 15.75
N ASN A 613 -35.82 24.48 15.93
CA ASN A 613 -35.98 23.35 15.01
C ASN A 613 -36.42 23.82 13.62
N GLN A 614 -37.32 24.80 13.52
CA GLN A 614 -37.69 25.43 12.25
C GLN A 614 -36.50 26.13 11.58
N GLN A 615 -35.65 26.83 12.35
CA GLN A 615 -34.44 27.45 11.83
C GLN A 615 -33.44 26.42 11.31
N LEU A 616 -33.25 25.32 12.03
CA LEU A 616 -32.40 24.20 11.58
C LEU A 616 -32.94 23.58 10.30
N HIS A 617 -34.25 23.34 10.19
CA HIS A 617 -34.90 22.87 8.97
C HIS A 617 -34.66 23.82 7.78
N CYS A 618 -34.86 25.13 7.95
CA CYS A 618 -34.59 26.11 6.91
C CYS A 618 -33.11 26.15 6.48
N THR A 619 -32.20 25.76 7.37
CA THR A 619 -30.76 25.71 7.10
C THR A 619 -30.41 24.44 6.32
N ILE A 620 -30.99 23.30 6.72
CA ILE A 620 -30.91 22.04 5.97
C ILE A 620 -31.45 22.23 4.55
N ASP A 621 -32.59 22.88 4.38
CA ASP A 621 -33.16 23.12 3.04
C ASP A 621 -32.24 23.99 2.17
N ARG A 622 -31.63 25.04 2.73
CA ARG A 622 -30.62 25.85 2.02
C ARG A 622 -29.40 25.04 1.64
N ASP A 623 -28.90 24.19 2.55
CA ASP A 623 -27.75 23.34 2.28
C ASP A 623 -28.07 22.28 1.22
N THR A 624 -29.27 21.66 1.24
CA THR A 624 -29.69 20.71 0.21
C THR A 624 -29.76 21.35 -1.18
N MET A 625 -30.26 22.59 -1.28
CA MET A 625 -30.26 23.34 -2.55
C MET A 625 -28.83 23.65 -3.01
N ARG A 626 -27.95 24.05 -2.09
CA ARG A 626 -26.53 24.25 -2.39
C ARG A 626 -25.86 22.98 -2.90
N PHE A 627 -26.10 21.84 -2.26
CA PHE A 627 -25.56 20.54 -2.69
C PHE A 627 -26.07 20.11 -4.07
N LYS A 628 -27.36 20.34 -4.37
CA LYS A 628 -27.91 20.11 -5.71
C LYS A 628 -27.19 20.97 -6.76
N GLN A 629 -26.97 22.25 -6.46
CA GLN A 629 -26.30 23.15 -7.39
C GLN A 629 -24.83 22.80 -7.62
N VAL A 630 -24.12 22.35 -6.56
CA VAL A 630 -22.75 21.82 -6.69
C VAL A 630 -22.74 20.52 -7.52
N SER A 631 -23.72 19.64 -7.33
CA SER A 631 -23.82 18.39 -8.09
C SER A 631 -24.00 18.64 -9.59
N ILE A 632 -24.88 19.58 -9.97
CA ILE A 632 -25.07 19.97 -11.38
C ILE A 632 -23.77 20.52 -11.98
N ARG A 633 -23.05 21.39 -11.26
CA ARG A 633 -21.75 21.92 -11.73
C ARG A 633 -20.70 20.83 -11.87
N LEU A 634 -20.67 19.85 -10.96
CA LEU A 634 -19.76 18.71 -11.06
C LEU A 634 -20.08 17.83 -12.27
N GLU A 635 -21.36 17.63 -12.59
CA GLU A 635 -21.77 16.93 -13.81
C GLU A 635 -21.35 17.68 -15.07
N GLU A 636 -21.47 19.00 -15.10
CA GLU A 636 -20.99 19.84 -16.20
C GLU A 636 -19.47 19.71 -16.38
N VAL A 637 -18.69 19.84 -15.29
CA VAL A 637 -17.23 19.64 -15.32
C VAL A 637 -16.87 18.21 -15.76
N ASN A 638 -17.63 17.20 -15.35
CA ASN A 638 -17.41 15.83 -15.81
C ASN A 638 -17.69 15.67 -17.32
N LYS A 639 -18.72 16.34 -17.84
CA LYS A 639 -18.99 16.37 -19.30
C LYS A 639 -17.84 17.04 -20.05
N GLU A 640 -17.36 18.18 -19.57
CA GLU A 640 -16.19 18.87 -20.15
C GLU A 640 -14.94 18.00 -20.11
N LYS A 641 -14.65 17.37 -18.97
CA LYS A 641 -13.55 16.41 -18.80
C LYS A 641 -13.67 15.24 -19.78
N MET A 642 -14.87 14.72 -20.02
CA MET A 642 -15.10 13.63 -20.96
C MET A 642 -14.85 14.08 -22.41
N VAL A 643 -15.29 15.28 -22.80
CA VAL A 643 -15.02 15.86 -24.12
C VAL A 643 -13.52 16.07 -24.33
N ILE A 644 -12.82 16.65 -23.33
CA ILE A 644 -11.37 16.83 -23.38
C ILE A 644 -10.67 15.47 -23.45
N GLY A 645 -11.11 14.48 -22.68
CA GLY A 645 -10.61 13.11 -22.74
C GLY A 645 -10.74 12.50 -24.14
N GLN A 646 -11.89 12.65 -24.79
CA GLN A 646 -12.09 12.21 -26.17
C GLN A 646 -11.20 12.96 -27.17
N GLN A 647 -11.04 14.28 -27.01
CA GLN A 647 -10.16 15.09 -27.85
C GLN A 647 -8.70 14.66 -27.72
N ILE A 648 -8.23 14.37 -26.50
CA ILE A 648 -6.86 13.88 -26.26
C ILE A 648 -6.66 12.52 -26.93
N VAL A 649 -7.63 11.60 -26.82
CA VAL A 649 -7.55 10.29 -27.49
C VAL A 649 -7.49 10.46 -29.01
N ARG A 650 -8.36 11.29 -29.61
CA ARG A 650 -8.31 11.58 -31.06
C ARG A 650 -6.95 12.15 -31.48
N ARG A 651 -6.45 13.15 -30.74
CA ARG A 651 -5.15 13.77 -31.04
C ARG A 651 -3.99 12.79 -30.87
N ASN A 652 -4.06 11.87 -29.92
CA ASN A 652 -3.08 10.80 -29.75
C ASN A 652 -3.14 9.79 -30.91
N CYS A 653 -4.33 9.42 -31.38
CA CYS A 653 -4.49 8.59 -32.57
C CYS A 653 -3.92 9.28 -33.83
N GLU A 654 -4.16 10.58 -34.00
CA GLU A 654 -3.58 11.38 -35.09
C GLU A 654 -2.05 11.43 -35.00
N LEU A 655 -1.50 11.67 -33.79
CA LEU A 655 -0.06 11.64 -33.56
C LEU A 655 0.55 10.28 -33.89
N HIS A 656 -0.12 9.19 -33.52
CA HIS A 656 0.33 7.85 -33.84
C HIS A 656 0.33 7.60 -35.36
N ALA A 657 -0.75 7.97 -36.06
CA ALA A 657 -0.83 7.86 -37.51
C ALA A 657 0.25 8.70 -38.23
N LEU A 658 0.58 9.89 -37.69
CA LEU A 658 1.67 10.72 -38.21
C LEU A 658 3.05 10.10 -37.95
N GLN A 659 3.27 9.48 -36.78
CA GLN A 659 4.50 8.75 -36.46
C GLN A 659 4.69 7.55 -37.38
N GLU A 660 3.64 6.77 -37.64
CA GLU A 660 3.67 5.66 -38.59
C GLU A 660 3.97 6.14 -40.00
N LYS A 661 3.33 7.24 -40.45
CA LYS A 661 3.61 7.85 -41.75
C LYS A 661 5.07 8.31 -41.86
N LEU A 662 5.61 8.90 -40.80
CA LEU A 662 7.01 9.32 -40.75
C LEU A 662 7.96 8.12 -40.79
N SER A 663 7.65 7.05 -40.06
CA SER A 663 8.41 5.79 -40.08
C SER A 663 8.41 5.16 -41.48
N MET A 664 7.25 5.06 -42.13
CA MET A 664 7.13 4.56 -43.51
C MET A 664 7.95 5.41 -44.50
N LEU A 665 7.89 6.73 -44.37
CA LEU A 665 8.69 7.64 -45.21
C LEU A 665 10.19 7.49 -44.94
N GLN A 666 10.62 7.31 -43.70
CA GLN A 666 12.01 7.06 -43.34
C GLN A 666 12.50 5.70 -43.89
N MET A 667 11.68 4.65 -43.81
CA MET A 667 12.01 3.35 -44.40
C MET A 667 12.10 3.43 -45.93
N ALA A 668 11.17 4.14 -46.59
CA ALA A 668 11.21 4.37 -48.03
C ALA A 668 12.46 5.17 -48.44
N MET A 669 12.82 6.22 -47.69
CA MET A 669 14.04 6.99 -47.88
C MET A 669 15.29 6.13 -47.71
N SER A 670 15.38 5.35 -46.62
CA SER A 670 16.49 4.44 -46.37
C SER A 670 16.66 3.42 -47.50
N ARG A 671 15.56 2.80 -47.94
CA ARG A 671 15.57 1.89 -49.09
C ARG A 671 16.03 2.60 -50.37
N GLY A 672 15.52 3.80 -50.64
CA GLY A 672 15.93 4.62 -51.77
C GLY A 672 17.42 4.96 -51.75
N THR A 673 17.96 5.35 -50.59
CA THR A 673 19.39 5.63 -50.42
C THR A 673 20.26 4.39 -50.62
N THR A 674 19.84 3.23 -50.11
CA THR A 674 20.55 1.96 -50.31
C THR A 674 20.56 1.57 -51.79
N GLN A 675 19.43 1.67 -52.47
CA GLN A 675 19.34 1.40 -53.91
C GLN A 675 20.18 2.37 -54.73
N TYR A 676 20.15 3.68 -54.41
CA TYR A 676 21.00 4.66 -55.05
C TYR A 676 22.49 4.34 -54.87
N ASN A 677 22.91 4.00 -53.65
CA ASN A 677 24.29 3.62 -53.37
C ASN A 677 24.72 2.36 -54.12
N GLN A 678 23.84 1.36 -54.23
CA GLN A 678 24.08 0.18 -55.06
C GLN A 678 24.28 0.57 -56.53
N ARG A 679 23.44 1.44 -57.10
CA ARG A 679 23.62 1.93 -58.48
C ARG A 679 24.90 2.72 -58.67
N VAL A 680 25.32 3.51 -57.68
CA VAL A 680 26.60 4.22 -57.72
C VAL A 680 27.78 3.23 -57.73
N GLU A 681 27.72 2.16 -56.93
CA GLU A 681 28.76 1.12 -56.94
C GLU A 681 28.75 0.31 -58.24
N ASP A 682 27.58 -0.05 -58.78
CA ASP A 682 27.45 -0.68 -60.10
C ASP A 682 28.13 0.19 -61.18
N ILE A 683 27.86 1.49 -61.19
CA ILE A 683 28.50 2.45 -62.11
C ILE A 683 30.01 2.48 -61.89
N ARG A 684 30.48 2.40 -60.63
CA ARG A 684 31.91 2.38 -60.30
C ARG A 684 32.57 1.12 -60.86
N LEU A 685 31.96 -0.05 -60.66
CA LEU A 685 32.44 -1.33 -61.17
C LEU A 685 32.46 -1.36 -62.71
N LEU A 686 31.40 -0.86 -63.35
CA LEU A 686 31.37 -0.74 -64.82
C LEU A 686 32.47 0.21 -65.33
N LYS A 687 32.73 1.33 -64.65
CA LYS A 687 33.85 2.22 -64.99
C LYS A 687 35.20 1.51 -64.86
N THR A 688 35.40 0.70 -63.81
CA THR A 688 36.63 -0.09 -63.67
C THR A 688 36.77 -1.13 -64.77
N GLU A 689 35.67 -1.80 -65.15
CA GLU A 689 35.69 -2.80 -66.21
C GLU A 689 35.96 -2.16 -67.59
N ILE A 690 35.36 -1.01 -67.88
CA ILE A 690 35.70 -0.23 -69.08
C ILE A 690 37.19 0.14 -69.09
N SER A 691 37.77 0.52 -67.94
CA SER A 691 39.20 0.80 -67.84
C SER A 691 40.05 -0.45 -68.08
N ASN A 692 39.66 -1.59 -67.52
CA ASN A 692 40.33 -2.88 -67.72
C ASN A 692 40.30 -3.31 -69.18
N LEU A 693 39.13 -3.25 -69.83
CA LEU A 693 38.96 -3.56 -71.24
C LEU A 693 39.76 -2.61 -72.13
N ARG A 694 39.78 -1.30 -71.82
CA ARG A 694 40.64 -0.33 -72.54
C ARG A 694 42.12 -0.65 -72.39
N MET A 695 42.57 -1.04 -71.19
CA MET A 695 43.95 -1.43 -70.94
C MET A 695 44.31 -2.74 -71.66
N SER A 696 43.42 -3.73 -71.61
CA SER A 696 43.55 -5.01 -72.32
C SER A 696 43.67 -4.79 -73.83
N ASN A 697 42.78 -3.96 -74.39
CA ASN A 697 42.82 -3.58 -75.80
C ASN A 697 44.13 -2.85 -76.15
N ALA A 698 44.57 -1.90 -75.31
CA ALA A 698 45.86 -1.23 -75.51
C ALA A 698 47.05 -2.21 -75.45
N CYS A 699 47.02 -3.22 -74.58
CA CYS A 699 48.04 -4.27 -74.52
C CYS A 699 48.01 -5.17 -75.75
N MET A 700 46.83 -5.58 -76.22
CA MET A 700 46.67 -6.33 -77.46
C MET A 700 47.15 -5.54 -78.67
N GLN A 701 46.80 -4.25 -78.75
CA GLN A 701 47.25 -3.37 -79.82
C GLN A 701 48.77 -3.21 -79.80
N ARG A 702 49.40 -3.06 -78.63
CA ARG A 702 50.87 -3.10 -78.50
C ARG A 702 51.44 -4.44 -78.96
N SER A 703 50.81 -5.57 -78.60
CA SER A 703 51.23 -6.90 -79.05
C SER A 703 51.19 -6.99 -80.58
N ILE A 704 50.11 -6.53 -81.23
CA ILE A 704 49.99 -6.47 -82.68
C ILE A 704 51.11 -5.61 -83.28
N THR A 705 51.35 -4.40 -82.76
CA THR A 705 52.47 -3.56 -83.25
C THR A 705 53.83 -4.23 -83.04
N ASN A 706 54.02 -4.95 -81.93
CA ASN A 706 55.26 -5.68 -81.67
C ASN A 706 55.43 -6.84 -82.66
N THR A 707 54.37 -7.57 -83.01
CA THR A 707 54.46 -8.60 -84.07
C THR A 707 54.80 -7.99 -85.43
N ALA A 708 54.29 -6.80 -85.75
CA ALA A 708 54.68 -6.07 -86.97
C ALA A 708 56.16 -5.65 -86.94
N ASN A 709 56.65 -5.13 -85.82
CA ASN A 709 58.06 -4.80 -85.62
C ASN A 709 58.95 -6.05 -85.71
N MET A 710 58.54 -7.17 -85.11
CA MET A 710 59.29 -8.43 -85.20
C MET A 710 59.36 -8.93 -86.65
N ARG A 711 58.29 -8.80 -87.44
CA ARG A 711 58.34 -9.09 -88.88
C ARG A 711 59.34 -8.19 -89.62
N GLN A 712 59.37 -6.89 -89.29
CA GLN A 712 60.37 -5.97 -89.87
C GLN A 712 61.79 -6.31 -89.42
N GLU A 713 61.99 -6.69 -88.16
CA GLU A 713 63.28 -7.13 -87.63
C GLU A 713 63.75 -8.43 -88.26
N VAL A 714 62.86 -9.40 -88.52
CA VAL A 714 63.19 -10.61 -89.28
C VAL A 714 63.72 -10.23 -90.66
N VAL A 715 63.01 -9.37 -91.41
CA VAL A 715 63.48 -8.89 -92.72
C VAL A 715 64.80 -8.11 -92.60
N ARG A 716 64.98 -7.30 -91.55
CA ARG A 716 66.22 -6.56 -91.28
C ARG A 716 67.38 -7.51 -91.01
N ILE A 717 67.16 -8.55 -90.21
CA ILE A 717 68.14 -9.59 -89.87
C ILE A 717 68.45 -10.42 -91.11
N GLU A 718 67.48 -10.80 -91.93
CA GLU A 718 67.72 -11.49 -93.20
C GLU A 718 68.60 -10.63 -94.14
N ARG A 719 68.29 -9.33 -94.26
CA ARG A 719 69.13 -8.39 -95.02
C ARG A 719 70.52 -8.23 -94.39
N GLN A 720 70.64 -8.19 -93.07
CA GLN A 720 71.94 -8.15 -92.39
C GLN A 720 72.70 -9.45 -92.57
N LEU A 721 72.07 -10.61 -92.46
CA LEU A 721 72.68 -11.91 -92.72
C LEU A 721 73.19 -11.99 -94.16
N LEU A 722 72.43 -11.49 -95.13
CA LEU A 722 72.88 -11.37 -96.52
C LEU A 722 74.11 -10.45 -96.63
N ARG A 723 74.09 -9.29 -95.98
CA ARG A 723 75.24 -8.38 -95.94
C ARG A 723 76.45 -8.98 -95.22
N GLU A 724 76.26 -9.68 -94.11
CA GLU A 724 77.33 -10.35 -93.37
C GLU A 724 77.87 -11.55 -94.16
N ARG A 725 77.04 -12.27 -94.92
CA ARG A 725 77.53 -13.27 -95.87
C ARG A 725 78.37 -12.64 -96.97
N LEU A 726 77.92 -11.51 -97.53
CA LEU A 726 78.70 -10.74 -98.52
C LEU A 726 79.98 -10.13 -97.92
N ASN A 727 79.93 -9.66 -96.67
CA ASN A 727 81.08 -9.14 -95.96
C ASN A 727 82.01 -10.27 -95.55
N VAL A 728 81.54 -11.46 -95.19
CA VAL A 728 82.39 -12.62 -94.93
C VAL A 728 83.04 -13.04 -96.23
N THR A 729 82.34 -13.04 -97.37
CA THR A 729 83.00 -13.28 -98.66
C THR A 729 84.03 -12.21 -98.97
N ALA A 730 83.70 -10.92 -98.79
CA ALA A 730 84.64 -9.81 -98.99
C ALA A 730 85.81 -9.84 -98.00
N PHE A 731 85.58 -10.18 -96.73
CA PHE A 731 86.60 -10.34 -95.71
C PHE A 731 87.41 -11.61 -95.93
N THR A 732 86.87 -12.70 -96.48
CA THR A 732 87.69 -13.83 -96.90
C THR A 732 88.58 -13.46 -98.09
N GLU A 733 88.15 -12.50 -98.92
CA GLU A 733 88.99 -11.90 -99.96
C GLU A 733 90.01 -10.90 -99.39
N GLU A 734 89.65 -10.05 -98.43
CA GLU A 734 90.54 -9.10 -97.75
C GLU A 734 91.51 -9.77 -96.76
N MET A 735 91.13 -10.90 -96.16
CA MET A 735 92.01 -11.77 -95.35
C MET A 735 93.07 -12.46 -96.21
N LYS A 736 92.96 -12.43 -97.56
CA LYS A 736 94.10 -12.75 -98.42
C LYS A 736 95.23 -11.72 -98.27
N TYR A 737 94.95 -10.50 -97.79
CA TYR A 737 95.94 -9.44 -97.50
C TYR A 737 95.52 -8.49 -96.35
N PRO A 738 95.74 -8.84 -95.08
CA PRO A 738 95.34 -7.97 -93.97
C PRO A 738 96.50 -7.07 -93.46
N TYR A 739 96.41 -5.75 -93.71
CA TYR A 739 97.09 -4.72 -92.92
C TYR A 739 96.29 -4.39 -91.65
N ARG A 740 96.98 -4.25 -90.50
CA ARG A 740 96.40 -4.02 -89.17
C ARG A 740 96.33 -2.55 -88.81
N ILE A 741 95.14 -1.99 -88.52
CA ILE A 741 95.01 -0.88 -87.55
C ILE A 741 93.73 -1.03 -86.70
N HIS A 742 93.92 -0.88 -85.39
CA HIS A 742 92.92 -0.95 -84.33
C HIS A 742 91.94 0.24 -84.34
N ARG A 743 90.66 -0.09 -84.20
CA ARG A 743 89.53 0.83 -84.17
C ARG A 743 89.21 1.25 -82.73
N TRP A 744 89.60 2.45 -82.32
CA TRP A 744 89.12 3.07 -81.08
C TRP A 744 87.62 3.33 -81.18
N ARG A 745 86.86 3.09 -80.11
CA ARG A 745 85.43 3.40 -80.01
C ARG A 745 85.16 4.17 -78.72
N VAL A 746 84.55 5.35 -78.88
CA VAL A 746 84.16 6.28 -77.83
C VAL A 746 83.02 5.70 -76.97
N LEU A 747 83.17 5.81 -75.64
CA LEU A 747 82.20 5.41 -74.62
C LEU A 747 81.27 6.59 -74.29
N VAL A 748 79.96 6.37 -74.41
CA VAL A 748 78.91 7.36 -74.07
C VAL A 748 78.25 6.95 -72.74
N GLY A 749 78.19 7.87 -71.78
CA GLY A 749 77.46 7.70 -70.51
C GLY A 749 75.94 7.69 -70.73
N ARG A 750 75.22 6.81 -70.01
CA ARG A 750 73.78 6.54 -70.17
C ARG A 750 73.01 6.85 -68.87
N ASP A 751 71.81 7.40 -69.02
CA ASP A 751 70.85 7.69 -67.94
C ASP A 751 70.49 6.46 -67.06
N PRO A 752 70.05 6.68 -65.80
CA PRO A 752 69.77 5.61 -64.84
C PRO A 752 68.74 4.60 -65.37
N SER A 753 69.11 3.31 -65.30
CA SER A 753 68.29 2.20 -65.81
C SER A 753 66.92 2.12 -65.14
N LYS A 754 65.88 1.74 -65.90
CA LYS A 754 64.51 1.49 -65.41
C LYS A 754 64.48 0.66 -64.11
N TYR A 755 65.45 -0.26 -63.96
CA TYR A 755 65.64 -1.05 -62.75
C TYR A 755 65.90 -0.21 -61.48
N GLN A 756 66.74 0.82 -61.56
CA GLN A 756 67.03 1.70 -60.42
C GLN A 756 65.80 2.52 -60.02
N LEU A 757 64.98 2.93 -60.98
CA LEU A 757 63.70 3.61 -60.73
C LEU A 757 62.69 2.68 -60.06
N ILE A 758 62.54 1.44 -60.54
CA ILE A 758 61.66 0.43 -59.94
C ILE A 758 62.09 0.11 -58.51
N ARG A 759 63.41 -0.02 -58.26
CA ARG A 759 63.95 -0.24 -56.92
C ARG A 759 63.60 0.91 -55.97
N LYS A 760 63.64 2.16 -56.45
CA LYS A 760 63.23 3.34 -55.68
C LYS A 760 61.73 3.34 -55.39
N ILE A 761 60.89 2.96 -56.36
CA ILE A 761 59.43 2.80 -56.17
C ILE A 761 59.14 1.73 -55.12
N GLN A 762 59.81 0.58 -55.18
CA GLN A 762 59.63 -0.50 -54.20
C GLN A 762 60.02 -0.07 -52.79
N VAL A 763 61.09 0.70 -52.62
CA VAL A 763 61.49 1.26 -51.32
C VAL A 763 60.44 2.26 -50.80
N LEU A 764 59.90 3.11 -51.67
CA LEU A 764 58.85 4.06 -51.31
C LEU A 764 57.53 3.37 -50.94
N LEU A 765 57.15 2.30 -51.66
CA LEU A 765 55.97 1.49 -51.33
C LEU A 765 56.12 0.80 -49.97
N LYS A 766 57.29 0.20 -49.69
CA LYS A 766 57.57 -0.39 -48.37
C LYS A 766 57.49 0.66 -47.25
N ARG A 767 57.98 1.88 -47.50
CA ARG A 767 57.85 2.99 -46.54
C ARG A 767 56.40 3.43 -46.35
N ASN A 768 55.60 3.46 -47.42
CA ASN A 768 54.18 3.84 -47.35
C ASN A 768 53.35 2.81 -46.58
N ILE A 769 53.60 1.52 -46.81
CA ILE A 769 52.97 0.43 -46.04
C ILE A 769 53.35 0.54 -44.56
N LYS A 770 54.63 0.78 -44.24
CA LYS A 770 55.08 0.96 -42.86
C LYS A 770 54.36 2.13 -42.16
N LEU A 771 54.25 3.28 -42.83
CA LEU A 771 53.53 4.45 -42.29
C LEU A 771 52.03 4.19 -42.15
N SER A 772 51.42 3.43 -43.05
CA SER A 772 50.00 3.05 -42.96
C SER A 772 49.74 2.13 -41.77
N VAL A 773 50.63 1.17 -41.51
CA VAL A 773 50.57 0.29 -40.33
C VAL A 773 50.79 1.09 -39.04
N GLU A 774 51.75 2.01 -39.01
CA GLU A 774 51.97 2.91 -37.86
C GLU A 774 50.73 3.78 -37.59
N ARG A 775 50.08 4.32 -38.63
CA ARG A 775 48.83 5.08 -38.47
C ARG A 775 47.71 4.22 -37.88
N LEU A 776 47.52 3.00 -38.39
CA LEU A 776 46.52 2.06 -37.88
C LEU A 776 46.77 1.69 -36.41
N ASN A 777 48.02 1.45 -36.04
CA ASN A 777 48.41 1.20 -34.65
C ASN A 777 48.14 2.41 -33.74
N MET A 778 48.34 3.63 -34.25
CA MET A 778 47.99 4.85 -33.49
C MET A 778 46.47 5.03 -33.37
N GLU A 779 45.70 4.73 -34.41
CA GLU A 779 44.23 4.73 -34.36
C GLU A 779 43.70 3.71 -33.32
N HIS A 780 44.28 2.51 -33.27
CA HIS A 780 43.95 1.51 -32.24
C HIS A 780 44.30 1.99 -30.83
N LYS A 781 45.48 2.57 -30.61
CA LYS A 781 45.86 3.16 -29.31
C LYS A 781 44.88 4.27 -28.89
N VAL A 782 44.42 5.10 -29.82
CA VAL A 782 43.42 6.14 -29.53
C VAL A 782 42.08 5.52 -29.15
N GLN A 783 41.63 4.48 -29.86
CA GLN A 783 40.40 3.76 -29.52
C GLN A 783 40.49 3.09 -28.15
N ASP A 784 41.61 2.47 -27.80
CA ASP A 784 41.80 1.83 -26.51
C ASP A 784 41.87 2.85 -25.37
N MET A 785 42.53 4.01 -25.59
CA MET A 785 42.51 5.12 -24.63
C MET A 785 41.12 5.73 -24.46
N GLN A 786 40.32 5.82 -25.53
CA GLN A 786 38.93 6.25 -25.46
C GLN A 786 38.07 5.27 -24.67
N LYS A 787 38.19 3.95 -24.94
CA LYS A 787 37.51 2.90 -24.18
C LYS A 787 37.89 2.94 -22.70
N LEU A 788 39.17 3.17 -22.39
CA LEU A 788 39.66 3.29 -21.02
C LEU A 788 39.09 4.55 -20.34
N CYS A 789 39.08 5.69 -21.04
CA CYS A 789 38.48 6.93 -20.54
C CYS A 789 36.98 6.77 -20.30
N ASP A 790 36.26 6.07 -21.17
CA ASP A 790 34.84 5.79 -21.00
C ASP A 790 34.59 4.79 -19.87
N ALA A 791 35.46 3.79 -19.70
CA ALA A 791 35.44 2.90 -18.54
C ALA A 791 35.65 3.68 -17.23
N PHE A 792 36.63 4.60 -17.18
CA PHE A 792 36.83 5.48 -16.03
C PHE A 792 35.65 6.43 -15.80
N LYS A 793 35.04 6.98 -16.86
CA LYS A 793 33.81 7.79 -16.72
C LYS A 793 32.66 6.98 -16.13
N ARG A 794 32.44 5.74 -16.58
CA ARG A 794 31.43 4.85 -15.99
C ARG A 794 31.74 4.54 -14.53
N GLN A 795 33.00 4.24 -14.21
CA GLN A 795 33.42 4.03 -12.81
C GLN A 795 33.18 5.29 -11.96
N ILE A 796 33.53 6.49 -12.46
CA ILE A 796 33.31 7.76 -11.75
C ILE A 796 31.81 8.06 -11.58
N GLN A 797 30.97 7.77 -12.58
CA GLN A 797 29.51 7.89 -12.45
C GLN A 797 28.93 6.99 -11.35
N HIS A 798 29.59 5.88 -11.05
CA HIS A 798 29.21 4.98 -9.96
C HIS A 798 29.93 5.26 -8.64
N MET A 799 30.89 6.18 -8.62
CA MET A 799 31.53 6.65 -7.38
C MET A 799 30.70 7.80 -6.79
N PRO A 800 30.46 7.80 -5.47
CA PRO A 800 29.74 8.89 -4.83
C PRO A 800 30.54 10.19 -4.96
N ASP A 801 29.89 11.25 -5.43
CA ASP A 801 30.49 12.58 -5.58
C ASP A 801 31.26 13.01 -4.32
N PRO A 802 32.39 13.73 -4.45
CA PRO A 802 33.13 14.28 -3.32
C PRO A 802 32.26 15.12 -2.37
N SER A 803 31.19 15.73 -2.89
CA SER A 803 30.17 16.44 -2.11
C SER A 803 29.38 15.52 -1.17
N ILE A 804 29.07 14.28 -1.59
CA ILE A 804 28.39 13.27 -0.75
C ILE A 804 29.30 12.84 0.39
N VAL A 805 30.59 12.59 0.11
CA VAL A 805 31.58 12.23 1.12
C VAL A 805 31.73 13.35 2.15
N GLN A 806 31.81 14.61 1.71
CA GLN A 806 31.88 15.76 2.62
C GLN A 806 30.61 15.91 3.47
N ARG A 807 29.41 15.69 2.90
CA ARG A 807 28.15 15.64 3.65
C ARG A 807 28.14 14.52 4.70
N LEU A 808 28.65 13.34 4.36
CA LEU A 808 28.77 12.22 5.31
C LEU A 808 29.75 12.53 6.45
N TRP A 809 30.88 13.20 6.17
CA TRP A 809 31.81 13.66 7.21
C TRP A 809 31.19 14.68 8.16
N VAL A 810 30.44 15.65 7.62
CA VAL A 810 29.68 16.62 8.42
C VAL A 810 28.63 15.90 9.27
N GLN A 811 27.87 14.96 8.69
CA GLN A 811 26.87 14.19 9.41
C GLN A 811 27.50 13.31 10.52
N LYS A 812 28.65 12.68 10.25
CA LYS A 812 29.42 11.92 11.25
C LYS A 812 29.89 12.81 12.40
N ARG A 813 30.28 14.06 12.12
CA ARG A 813 30.66 15.06 13.12
C ARG A 813 29.46 15.51 13.96
N ILE A 814 28.30 15.72 13.34
CA ILE A 814 27.04 16.03 14.02
C ILE A 814 26.62 14.87 14.93
N ASN A 815 26.63 13.64 14.43
CA ASN A 815 26.30 12.43 15.22
C ASN A 815 27.24 12.28 16.42
N ARG A 816 28.56 12.51 16.24
CA ARG A 816 29.51 12.51 17.37
C ARG A 816 29.16 13.57 18.42
N ARG A 817 28.76 14.78 18.00
CA ARG A 817 28.36 15.85 18.93
C ARG A 817 27.05 15.50 19.65
N GLN A 818 26.08 14.93 18.95
CA GLN A 818 24.82 14.46 19.55
C GLN A 818 25.06 13.31 20.52
N SER A 819 25.90 12.34 20.17
CA SER A 819 26.26 11.25 21.07
C SER A 819 26.95 11.74 22.35
N ARG A 820 27.79 12.78 22.26
CA ARG A 820 28.37 13.44 23.46
C ARG A 820 27.30 14.12 24.30
N LYS A 821 26.34 14.83 23.69
CA LYS A 821 25.20 15.44 24.41
C LYS A 821 24.34 14.39 25.10
N VAL A 822 24.04 13.29 24.43
CA VAL A 822 23.28 12.16 25.01
C VAL A 822 24.04 11.55 26.18
N ASN A 823 25.36 11.38 26.08
CA ASN A 823 26.16 10.89 27.20
C ASN A 823 26.21 11.87 28.37
N ALA A 824 26.24 13.19 28.11
CA ALA A 824 26.13 14.20 29.15
C ALA A 824 24.77 14.15 29.84
N MET A 825 23.67 14.08 29.07
CA MET A 825 22.31 13.92 29.61
C MET A 825 22.16 12.62 30.40
N LYS A 826 22.79 11.52 29.96
CA LYS A 826 22.82 10.26 30.73
C LYS A 826 23.56 10.42 32.05
N ALA A 827 24.67 11.17 32.07
CA ALA A 827 25.39 11.48 33.30
C ALA A 827 24.57 12.37 34.23
N GLU A 828 23.89 13.39 33.71
CA GLU A 828 22.95 14.24 34.48
C GLU A 828 21.81 13.43 35.07
N LEU A 829 21.21 12.51 34.30
CA LEU A 829 20.19 11.59 34.81
C LEU A 829 20.73 10.66 35.90
N ALA A 830 21.96 10.15 35.75
CA ALA A 830 22.60 9.34 36.78
C ALA A 830 22.85 10.14 38.07
N ILE A 831 23.29 11.40 37.97
CA ILE A 831 23.45 12.31 39.11
C ILE A 831 22.10 12.58 39.78
N ASN A 832 21.07 12.89 39.00
CA ASN A 832 19.72 13.13 39.52
C ASN A 832 19.14 11.89 40.23
N GLU A 833 19.44 10.68 39.73
CA GLU A 833 19.02 9.44 40.37
C GLU A 833 19.77 9.21 41.69
N ILE A 834 21.06 9.52 41.76
CA ILE A 834 21.85 9.49 43.01
C ILE A 834 21.30 10.53 44.00
N ASP A 835 21.01 11.75 43.54
CA ASP A 835 20.40 12.80 44.37
C ASP A 835 19.03 12.36 44.89
N ARG A 836 18.21 11.74 44.05
CA ARG A 836 16.91 11.18 44.45
C ARG A 836 17.09 10.10 45.52
N GLN A 837 18.03 9.18 45.33
CA GLN A 837 18.36 8.14 46.31
C GLN A 837 18.88 8.74 47.62
N SER A 838 19.70 9.79 47.57
CA SER A 838 20.17 10.48 48.78
C SER A 838 19.03 11.16 49.55
N ARG A 839 18.07 11.77 48.83
CA ARG A 839 16.86 12.35 49.42
C ARG A 839 15.97 11.26 50.03
N ASP A 840 15.82 10.12 49.36
CA ASP A 840 15.08 8.97 49.90
C ASP A 840 15.74 8.43 51.18
N MET A 841 17.08 8.42 51.24
CA MET A 841 17.82 8.03 52.45
C MET A 841 17.63 9.04 53.58
N LEU A 842 17.72 10.35 53.30
CA LEU A 842 17.43 11.40 54.27
C LEU A 842 15.98 11.32 54.76
N LEU A 843 15.01 11.08 53.87
CA LEU A 843 13.61 10.88 54.23
C LEU A 843 13.43 9.65 55.13
N LYS A 844 14.17 8.56 54.88
CA LYS A 844 14.19 7.39 55.77
C LYS A 844 14.81 7.71 57.13
N GLU A 845 15.87 8.52 57.17
CA GLU A 845 16.47 8.99 58.43
C GLU A 845 15.53 9.91 59.22
N TYR A 846 14.83 10.83 58.54
CA TYR A 846 13.80 11.67 59.16
C TYR A 846 12.60 10.84 59.61
N GLN A 847 12.17 9.83 58.84
CA GLN A 847 11.14 8.88 59.27
C GLN A 847 11.61 8.07 60.50
N ALA A 848 12.88 7.67 60.55
CA ALA A 848 13.46 7.00 61.70
C ALA A 848 13.54 7.94 62.92
N ALA A 849 13.89 9.21 62.73
CA ALA A 849 13.90 10.23 63.79
C ALA A 849 12.49 10.54 64.30
N ILE A 850 11.49 10.62 63.41
CA ILE A 850 10.07 10.75 63.77
C ILE A 850 9.61 9.50 64.52
N SER A 851 9.99 8.29 64.09
CA SER A 851 9.65 7.06 64.80
C SER A 851 10.30 6.96 66.19
N LYS A 852 11.53 7.46 66.36
CA LYS A 852 12.19 7.59 67.67
C LYS A 852 11.57 8.69 68.54
N GLY A 853 11.11 9.79 67.95
CA GLY A 853 10.34 10.83 68.64
C GLY A 853 8.97 10.33 69.12
N TYR A 854 8.30 9.50 68.30
CA TYR A 854 7.05 8.82 68.65
C TYR A 854 7.25 7.74 69.73
N LEU A 855 8.45 7.13 69.84
CA LEU A 855 8.80 6.20 70.92
C LEU A 855 9.05 6.91 72.26
N ALA A 856 9.42 8.20 72.26
CA ALA A 856 9.56 8.99 73.48
C ALA A 856 8.23 9.57 73.99
N SER A 857 7.23 9.79 73.12
CA SER A 857 5.91 10.31 73.52
C SER A 857 4.88 9.24 73.89
N ASN A 858 5.16 7.95 73.61
CA ASN A 858 4.21 6.85 73.80
C ASN A 858 4.39 6.02 75.08
N GLN A 859 5.14 6.49 76.08
CA GLN A 859 5.03 5.95 77.44
C GLN A 859 3.75 6.42 78.17
N ILE A 860 3.02 7.42 77.65
CA ILE A 860 1.87 8.02 78.35
C ILE A 860 0.51 7.61 77.75
N VAL A 861 0.44 7.11 76.51
CA VAL A 861 -0.84 6.90 75.81
C VAL A 861 -1.23 5.43 75.63
N THR A 862 -0.34 4.48 75.98
CA THR A 862 -0.59 3.03 75.89
C THR A 862 -1.55 2.47 76.95
N THR A 863 -2.10 3.29 77.84
CA THR A 863 -3.03 2.83 78.89
C THR A 863 -4.51 2.96 78.55
N LEU A 864 -4.94 3.62 77.47
CA LEU A 864 -6.36 4.00 77.38
C LEU A 864 -7.23 3.45 76.28
N ILE A 865 -6.73 2.88 75.17
CA ILE A 865 -7.67 2.32 74.16
C ILE A 865 -7.13 1.04 73.54
N GLY A 866 -7.10 -0.02 74.35
CA GLY A 866 -7.64 -1.30 73.89
C GLY A 866 -9.14 -1.15 73.65
N VAL A 867 -9.71 -2.03 72.84
CA VAL A 867 -11.10 -2.00 72.32
C VAL A 867 -11.22 -1.21 71.01
N LEU A 868 -10.82 -1.85 69.90
CA LEU A 868 -11.71 -2.23 68.80
C LEU A 868 -10.92 -2.95 67.70
N ASN A 869 -10.99 -4.28 67.70
CA ASN A 869 -10.65 -5.17 66.58
C ASN A 869 -11.43 -4.76 65.30
N VAL A 870 -10.82 -4.88 64.11
CA VAL A 870 -11.31 -5.66 62.94
C VAL A 870 -10.28 -5.62 61.78
N ASN A 871 -9.78 -6.80 61.43
CA ASN A 871 -9.24 -7.35 60.16
C ASN A 871 -9.28 -6.51 58.86
N ARG A 872 -8.14 -6.46 58.15
CA ARG A 872 -7.95 -6.84 56.71
C ARG A 872 -6.48 -6.62 56.30
N LEU A 873 -5.69 -7.68 56.19
CA LEU A 873 -5.40 -8.51 54.99
C LEU A 873 -4.30 -7.93 54.08
N GLU A 874 -3.14 -8.57 54.20
CA GLU A 874 -2.01 -8.55 53.27
C GLU A 874 -2.36 -9.21 51.94
N ALA A 875 -1.81 -8.69 50.84
CA ALA A 875 -1.48 -9.43 49.62
C ALA A 875 -0.51 -8.56 48.75
N PRO A 876 0.24 -9.14 47.77
CA PRO A 876 1.69 -9.21 47.90
C PRO A 876 2.47 -8.58 46.73
N THR A 877 3.78 -8.61 46.95
CA THR A 877 4.92 -8.38 46.06
C THR A 877 4.78 -8.93 44.63
N ALA A 878 5.24 -8.13 43.65
CA ALA A 878 5.57 -8.58 42.30
C ALA A 878 6.99 -8.11 41.91
N THR A 879 7.89 -9.09 41.97
CA THR A 879 8.95 -9.42 41.00
C THR A 879 9.93 -8.36 40.51
N VAL A 880 11.10 -8.44 41.15
CA VAL A 880 12.46 -8.25 40.63
C VAL A 880 12.65 -8.87 39.25
N PHE A 881 13.23 -8.11 38.31
CA PHE A 881 13.88 -8.65 37.11
C PHE A 881 15.40 -8.41 37.22
N GLN A 882 16.13 -9.49 37.43
CA GLN A 882 17.59 -9.54 37.32
C GLN A 882 17.99 -9.69 35.85
N MET A 883 19.01 -8.96 35.41
CA MET A 883 19.92 -9.47 34.38
C MET A 883 21.35 -9.31 34.89
N THR A 884 22.00 -10.46 35.11
CA THR A 884 23.44 -10.56 35.33
C THR A 884 24.19 -10.58 33.98
N PRO A 885 25.46 -10.17 33.98
CA PRO A 885 26.29 -10.02 32.78
C PRO A 885 27.15 -11.27 32.54
N ARG A 886 27.66 -11.49 31.32
CA ARG A 886 29.04 -11.97 31.11
C ARG A 886 29.51 -11.96 29.65
N ASN A 887 30.73 -11.45 29.52
CA ASN A 887 31.85 -11.92 28.70
C ASN A 887 31.86 -11.70 27.19
N SER A 888 32.54 -10.60 26.85
CA SER A 888 33.62 -10.57 25.87
C SER A 888 34.64 -11.71 26.04
N ASN A 889 34.98 -12.40 24.95
CA ASN A 889 36.32 -12.90 24.69
C ASN A 889 36.56 -13.03 23.17
N LEU A 890 37.79 -12.65 22.79
CA LEU A 890 38.52 -12.72 21.53
C LEU A 890 38.18 -13.94 20.63
N SER A 891 38.27 -13.89 19.30
CA SER A 891 39.51 -13.67 18.55
C SER A 891 39.29 -13.31 17.07
N LEU A 892 40.33 -12.68 16.51
CA LEU A 892 40.52 -12.45 15.07
C LEU A 892 40.60 -13.76 14.29
N ASN A 893 40.03 -13.79 13.09
CA ASN A 893 40.74 -14.25 11.92
C ASN A 893 40.13 -13.67 10.63
N GLU A 894 41.02 -13.10 9.82
CA GLU A 894 40.80 -12.64 8.47
C GLU A 894 40.46 -13.84 7.56
N LYS A 895 39.48 -13.66 6.67
CA LYS A 895 39.64 -13.84 5.21
C LYS A 895 38.32 -13.59 4.49
N ASP A 896 38.39 -12.62 3.59
CA ASP A 896 37.83 -12.65 2.25
C ASP A 896 36.31 -12.80 2.01
N VAL A 897 35.80 -11.69 1.45
CA VAL A 897 35.09 -11.63 0.15
C VAL A 897 33.54 -11.69 0.18
N ARG A 898 33.01 -10.52 -0.22
CA ARG A 898 31.76 -10.24 -0.96
C ARG A 898 30.43 -10.38 -0.23
N SER A 899 30.08 -9.26 0.40
CA SER A 899 28.69 -8.80 0.55
C SER A 899 28.12 -8.38 -0.81
N ALA A 900 27.10 -9.10 -1.26
CA ALA A 900 26.02 -8.56 -2.08
C ALA A 900 24.88 -8.19 -1.14
N TYR A 901 24.52 -6.90 -1.07
CA TYR A 901 23.24 -6.45 -0.52
C TYR A 901 22.45 -5.76 -1.63
N VAL A 902 21.33 -6.37 -1.97
CA VAL A 902 20.25 -5.84 -2.79
C VAL A 902 19.11 -5.47 -1.83
N LEU A 903 18.69 -4.19 -1.90
CA LEU A 903 17.40 -3.61 -1.49
C LEU A 903 17.09 -3.60 0.03
N LYS A 904 16.61 -2.52 0.66
CA LYS A 904 15.59 -1.54 0.23
C LYS A 904 15.72 -0.24 1.02
#